data_AF-A0A3D0C5S7-F1
#
_entry.id   AF-A0A3D0C5S7-F1
#
_cell.length_a   1.000
_cell.length_b   1.000
_cell.length_c   1.000
_cell.angle_alpha   90.00
_cell.angle_beta   90.00
_cell.angle_gamma   90.00
#
_symmetry.space_group_name_H-M   'P 1'
#
loop_
_entity.id
_entity.type
_entity.pdbx_description
1 polymer ?
#
loop_
_entity_poly.entity_id
_entity_poly.type
_entity_poly.pdbx_seq_one_letter_code
_entity_poly.pdbx_strand_id
1 'polypeptide(L)'
;MYLLSFVKYGAILGVFFLLISCGSDNTSYQEAPSQFDLAINFNDGSLALGSINIQPKNISCESNCINNFTAGTPIEINAKPIINARFIGWSGACTGTSRCEITLDNDKVLNAQFSVILPELTLTVKTNEGGSISFDNGLLECTNSCEYNVAQGEQVILTPKPMKDHVFIGWVGACTGNSPCEITINSDTNVRADFVKANLSPLPINTITIAEPHGIDQTNYPIQIGRPFIRGEIANFPQLVYNDIEIPTQSDVKQRHNDGSVKHAIISFILPSLSANSSKTFTFINKKNSNNTPQTKEEILSNSGFNAHMSFSFPTIATISAKDMIISDHFKYWLKGPIATSILLADHSKARIYDVGNDTYKSIRAMFHITFWPTINKYSVRYIAEAINSEALQDQLYDLSLSIKTESNIVYQRLAVPHQARSRWTKKFWSGEELETLSIDHNLSYLVRTKSIPNFDISRTLSQESIENYWASWSNQQKKDLFEKGLWQPLMSTAGGRPDIGIYPTWTVKWLYSGDWRLQEIALKQSELAAAWPIHIREGDTGRKFDFSGKIDAIGKILSMSHHARPTHWIDRPQWHEINESDKIYFLNVNNNPRDWQNYQPIGGQSNQWLPDTAHHPDIASPQYLLTGDYFFLEEMLFSSAFVSSDNNAKGFSSTLGRGPTGAEGALYSGETRGQGWALRTRVHTYDILPDNFPEKNYFHKLNQNAISMFEGLQALPLTDITRQSLYDFVRNDVSITEFKKTHLPSRIGQWDEGVSSSSYVKATDMDIKKVNQAIAPWMQNFIVIALGRAKELGYRTDTLLEFSGKPLLTPFGTPDLPYAMINALAMPTLNNNDNWFTSWVEIYAQFTPDYITKIENFVINDQDAEHGYPAISMAAASYLKGYTHHSELWRYIERNIASKTIFNHNPKWALVPRVEP
;
A
#
# COMPACT_ATOMS: atom_id res chain seq x y z
N MET A 1 30.27 -3.50 45.79
CA MET A 1 30.87 -3.65 47.13
C MET A 1 31.25 -5.11 47.28
N TYR A 2 32.56 -5.34 47.40
CA TYR A 2 33.35 -6.58 47.66
C TYR A 2 32.63 -7.95 47.73
N LEU A 3 32.95 -8.94 46.87
CA LEU A 3 34.17 -9.77 46.76
C LEU A 3 34.24 -10.93 47.78
N LEU A 4 34.59 -12.13 47.25
CA LEU A 4 35.42 -13.20 47.83
C LEU A 4 34.78 -14.11 48.90
N SER A 5 35.03 -15.42 49.07
CA SER A 5 35.69 -16.53 48.33
C SER A 5 36.02 -17.66 49.35
N PHE A 6 36.37 -18.85 48.85
CA PHE A 6 37.13 -19.96 49.52
C PHE A 6 36.37 -20.86 50.54
N VAL A 7 36.15 -22.16 50.26
CA VAL A 7 37.04 -23.37 50.30
C VAL A 7 37.03 -24.09 51.67
N LYS A 8 36.34 -25.25 51.68
CA LYS A 8 36.84 -26.63 51.95
C LYS A 8 37.46 -27.00 53.33
N TYR A 9 37.02 -28.18 53.80
CA TYR A 9 37.58 -29.14 54.78
C TYR A 9 37.16 -29.08 56.25
N GLY A 10 36.84 -30.27 56.78
CA GLY A 10 37.16 -30.63 58.17
C GLY A 10 36.03 -31.29 58.96
N ALA A 11 35.98 -32.62 58.94
CA ALA A 11 35.24 -33.43 59.90
C ALA A 11 35.78 -33.25 61.34
N ILE A 12 34.93 -33.46 62.35
CA ILE A 12 35.20 -34.26 63.57
C ILE A 12 33.90 -34.45 64.38
N LEU A 13 33.79 -35.68 64.90
CA LEU A 13 32.72 -36.33 65.65
C LEU A 13 32.23 -35.63 66.93
N GLY A 14 30.98 -35.94 67.28
CA GLY A 14 30.46 -35.93 68.65
C GLY A 14 29.26 -36.88 68.79
N VAL A 15 29.50 -38.11 69.23
CA VAL A 15 28.47 -39.14 69.54
C VAL A 15 28.04 -39.02 71.00
N PHE A 16 26.74 -39.09 71.25
CA PHE A 16 26.13 -39.16 72.58
C PHE A 16 25.91 -40.63 73.02
N PHE A 17 26.17 -40.85 74.31
CA PHE A 17 26.09 -42.09 75.09
C PHE A 17 24.69 -42.73 75.15
N LEU A 18 24.63 -44.07 75.16
CA LEU A 18 23.79 -44.82 76.11
C LEU A 18 24.32 -46.25 76.33
N LEU A 19 24.50 -46.57 77.62
CA LEU A 19 24.97 -47.84 78.18
C LEU A 19 23.82 -48.86 78.28
N ILE A 20 24.14 -50.17 78.19
CA ILE A 20 23.90 -51.20 79.23
C ILE A 20 24.42 -52.59 78.79
N SER A 21 25.35 -53.12 79.60
CA SER A 21 25.57 -54.52 80.05
C SER A 21 26.02 -55.67 79.12
N CYS A 22 27.31 -56.01 79.31
CA CYS A 22 27.96 -57.33 79.56
C CYS A 22 27.57 -58.62 78.80
N GLY A 23 28.57 -59.16 78.11
CA GLY A 23 28.75 -60.60 77.82
C GLY A 23 30.05 -60.80 77.05
N SER A 24 31.03 -61.45 77.69
CA SER A 24 32.36 -61.77 77.14
C SER A 24 32.29 -62.70 75.93
N ASP A 25 33.13 -62.48 74.91
CA ASP A 25 33.98 -63.54 74.33
C ASP A 25 34.96 -63.00 73.27
N ASN A 26 36.19 -63.48 73.33
CA ASN A 26 37.28 -63.24 72.38
C ASN A 26 36.91 -63.77 70.98
N THR A 27 36.85 -62.90 69.97
CA THR A 27 37.07 -63.29 68.57
C THR A 27 37.84 -62.21 67.79
N SER A 28 38.78 -62.67 66.95
CA SER A 28 39.61 -61.90 66.03
C SER A 28 38.80 -61.04 65.06
N TYR A 29 39.12 -59.76 64.90
CA TYR A 29 38.65 -58.96 63.78
C TYR A 29 39.32 -59.41 62.47
N GLN A 30 38.55 -59.99 61.55
CA GLN A 30 38.85 -59.88 60.12
C GLN A 30 38.17 -58.62 59.60
N GLU A 31 38.92 -57.74 58.91
CA GLU A 31 38.35 -56.63 58.16
C GLU A 31 37.32 -57.17 57.15
N ALA A 32 36.11 -56.60 57.16
CA ALA A 32 35.11 -56.87 56.14
C ALA A 32 35.64 -56.42 54.76
N PRO A 33 35.39 -57.16 53.67
CA PRO A 33 35.90 -56.79 52.36
C PRO A 33 35.26 -55.46 51.90
N SER A 34 36.06 -54.57 51.31
CA SER A 34 35.58 -53.27 50.79
C SER A 34 34.47 -53.48 49.75
N GLN A 35 33.45 -52.63 49.78
CA GLN A 35 32.32 -52.64 48.82
C GLN A 35 32.25 -51.31 48.07
N PHE A 36 31.77 -51.36 46.83
CA PHE A 36 31.55 -50.20 45.97
C PHE A 36 30.15 -50.24 45.34
N ASP A 37 29.63 -49.06 45.03
CA ASP A 37 28.31 -48.83 44.42
C ASP A 37 28.38 -48.87 42.89
N LEU A 38 27.46 -49.62 42.28
CA LEU A 38 27.16 -49.55 40.86
C LEU A 38 25.79 -48.89 40.66
N ALA A 39 25.79 -47.66 40.13
CA ALA A 39 24.59 -46.93 39.76
C ALA A 39 24.27 -47.11 38.26
N ILE A 40 23.03 -47.48 37.96
CA ILE A 40 22.49 -47.56 36.61
C ILE A 40 21.41 -46.50 36.47
N ASN A 41 21.58 -45.59 35.51
CA ASN A 41 20.59 -44.58 35.16
C ASN A 41 19.93 -44.92 33.83
N PHE A 42 18.62 -44.74 33.73
CA PHE A 42 17.87 -44.72 32.48
C PHE A 42 17.73 -43.26 32.04
N ASN A 43 18.13 -42.95 30.82
CA ASN A 43 17.99 -41.60 30.27
C ASN A 43 16.51 -41.17 30.21
N ASP A 44 16.24 -39.86 30.25
CA ASP A 44 14.88 -39.31 30.14
C ASP A 44 14.13 -39.93 28.95
N GLY A 45 12.93 -40.46 29.19
CA GLY A 45 12.12 -41.18 28.21
C GLY A 45 12.44 -42.68 28.03
N SER A 46 13.49 -43.21 28.66
CA SER A 46 13.85 -44.64 28.63
C SER A 46 13.22 -45.47 29.77
N LEU A 47 12.63 -44.81 30.77
CA LEU A 47 11.92 -45.47 31.86
C LEU A 47 10.75 -46.30 31.30
N ALA A 48 10.62 -47.54 31.75
CA ALA A 48 9.66 -48.55 31.26
C ALA A 48 9.86 -49.06 29.81
N LEU A 49 10.95 -48.71 29.11
CA LEU A 49 11.25 -49.24 27.76
C LEU A 49 12.24 -50.43 27.74
N GLY A 50 12.73 -50.85 28.90
CA GLY A 50 13.61 -52.01 29.04
C GLY A 50 14.03 -52.24 30.48
N SER A 51 14.71 -53.36 30.73
CA SER A 51 15.33 -53.69 32.01
C SER A 51 16.82 -53.99 31.83
N ILE A 52 17.60 -53.79 32.89
CA ILE A 52 19.03 -54.10 32.94
C ILE A 52 19.28 -55.26 33.90
N ASN A 53 19.90 -56.32 33.40
CA ASN A 53 20.29 -57.49 34.20
C ASN A 53 21.79 -57.46 34.54
N ILE A 54 22.11 -57.66 35.82
CA ILE A 54 23.46 -57.58 36.39
C ILE A 54 23.88 -58.94 36.98
N GLN A 55 24.96 -59.53 36.48
CA GLN A 55 25.56 -60.79 36.96
C GLN A 55 26.86 -60.52 37.75
N PRO A 56 27.25 -61.38 38.71
CA PRO A 56 26.72 -62.72 39.02
C PRO A 56 25.54 -62.74 40.02
N LYS A 57 25.14 -61.59 40.59
CA LYS A 57 24.05 -61.52 41.59
C LYS A 57 22.64 -61.68 41.00
N ASN A 58 22.51 -61.73 39.67
CA ASN A 58 21.25 -61.83 38.94
C ASN A 58 20.22 -60.74 39.33
N ILE A 59 20.68 -59.50 39.45
CA ILE A 59 19.86 -58.34 39.82
C ILE A 59 19.25 -57.74 38.54
N SER A 60 17.95 -57.41 38.57
CA SER A 60 17.26 -56.73 37.47
C SER A 60 16.84 -55.33 37.90
N CYS A 61 17.20 -54.32 37.11
CA CYS A 61 16.77 -52.94 37.30
C CYS A 61 15.81 -52.51 36.20
N GLU A 62 14.63 -52.03 36.56
CA GLU A 62 13.58 -51.52 35.64
C GLU A 62 13.45 -49.98 35.69
N SER A 63 14.19 -49.36 36.60
CA SER A 63 14.37 -47.92 36.78
C SER A 63 15.76 -47.66 37.37
N ASN A 64 16.09 -46.39 37.62
CA ASN A 64 17.39 -46.02 38.19
C ASN A 64 17.64 -46.81 39.48
N CYS A 65 18.76 -47.51 39.56
CA CYS A 65 19.07 -48.40 40.67
C CYS A 65 20.53 -48.27 41.10
N ILE A 66 20.81 -48.55 42.37
CA ILE A 66 22.14 -48.59 42.94
C ILE A 66 22.32 -49.94 43.64
N ASN A 67 23.42 -50.64 43.34
CA ASN A 67 23.72 -51.96 43.88
C ASN A 67 25.16 -52.04 44.38
N ASN A 68 25.36 -52.61 45.57
CA ASN A 68 26.67 -52.77 46.18
C ASN A 68 27.32 -54.12 45.81
N PHE A 69 28.60 -54.11 45.46
CA PHE A 69 29.40 -55.31 45.21
C PHE A 69 30.75 -55.23 45.93
N THR A 70 31.30 -56.39 46.26
CA THR A 70 32.66 -56.49 46.81
C THR A 70 33.68 -55.97 45.81
N ALA A 71 34.67 -55.22 46.27
CA ALA A 71 35.74 -54.67 45.44
C ALA A 71 36.44 -55.75 44.62
N GLY A 72 36.71 -55.45 43.34
CA GLY A 72 37.34 -56.37 42.39
C GLY A 72 36.39 -57.39 41.75
N THR A 73 35.08 -57.34 42.03
CA THR A 73 34.11 -58.26 41.41
C THR A 73 33.97 -57.94 39.90
N PRO A 74 34.14 -58.93 39.00
CA PRO A 74 33.76 -58.79 37.60
C PRO A 74 32.23 -58.83 37.48
N ILE A 75 31.67 -57.81 36.84
CA ILE A 75 30.24 -57.59 36.67
C ILE A 75 29.92 -57.58 35.19
N GLU A 76 28.87 -58.31 34.82
CA GLU A 76 28.34 -58.36 33.48
C GLU A 76 26.92 -57.79 33.45
N ILE A 77 26.69 -56.81 32.58
CA ILE A 77 25.48 -56.00 32.51
C ILE A 77 24.86 -56.12 31.12
N ASN A 78 23.60 -56.56 31.08
CA ASN A 78 22.85 -56.79 29.86
C ASN A 78 21.57 -55.95 29.83
N ALA A 79 21.38 -55.19 28.75
CA ALA A 79 20.11 -54.51 28.49
C ALA A 79 19.12 -55.44 27.79
N LYS A 80 17.89 -55.46 28.29
CA LYS A 80 16.76 -56.22 27.73
C LYS A 80 15.61 -55.25 27.42
N PRO A 81 15.44 -54.81 26.17
CA PRO A 81 14.30 -53.98 25.80
C PRO A 81 12.97 -54.74 25.95
N ILE A 82 11.89 -54.01 26.23
CA ILE A 82 10.52 -54.58 26.19
C ILE A 82 10.04 -54.78 24.74
N ILE A 83 8.87 -55.38 24.57
CA ILE A 83 8.23 -55.50 23.25
C ILE A 83 7.97 -54.11 22.65
N ASN A 84 8.24 -53.94 21.35
CA ASN A 84 8.19 -52.65 20.64
C ASN A 84 9.14 -51.57 21.18
N ALA A 85 10.23 -51.96 21.82
CA ALA A 85 11.35 -51.08 22.14
C ALA A 85 12.67 -51.71 21.69
N ARG A 86 13.71 -50.87 21.54
CA ARG A 86 15.09 -51.28 21.26
C ARG A 86 16.05 -50.60 22.22
N PHE A 87 17.15 -51.29 22.52
CA PHE A 87 18.26 -50.71 23.26
C PHE A 87 19.15 -49.88 22.31
N ILE A 88 19.37 -48.61 22.64
CA ILE A 88 20.13 -47.65 21.83
C ILE A 88 21.61 -47.68 22.19
N GLY A 89 21.96 -47.93 23.45
CA GLY A 89 23.35 -48.07 23.88
C GLY A 89 23.63 -47.61 25.31
N TRP A 90 24.87 -47.84 25.72
CA TRP A 90 25.45 -47.45 27.00
C TRP A 90 26.23 -46.14 26.89
N SER A 91 26.29 -45.41 28.01
CA SER A 91 27.27 -44.34 28.25
C SER A 91 27.75 -44.36 29.72
N GLY A 92 28.84 -43.66 30.03
CA GLY A 92 29.45 -43.65 31.37
C GLY A 92 30.50 -44.74 31.53
N ALA A 93 30.38 -45.59 32.56
CA ALA A 93 31.31 -46.70 32.80
C ALA A 93 31.33 -47.77 31.69
N CYS A 94 30.35 -47.73 30.78
CA CYS A 94 30.29 -48.53 29.55
C CYS A 94 29.90 -47.67 28.35
N THR A 95 30.29 -48.09 27.15
CA THR A 95 29.98 -47.38 25.90
C THR A 95 29.59 -48.36 24.80
N GLY A 96 28.72 -47.92 23.87
CA GLY A 96 28.30 -48.73 22.72
C GLY A 96 27.06 -49.58 23.00
N THR A 97 26.73 -50.50 22.08
CA THR A 97 25.47 -51.29 22.11
C THR A 97 25.65 -52.73 22.59
N SER A 98 26.89 -53.18 22.78
CA SER A 98 27.19 -54.54 23.23
C SER A 98 26.89 -54.73 24.72
N ARG A 99 26.91 -55.98 25.18
CA ARG A 99 27.00 -56.33 26.60
C ARG A 99 28.12 -55.51 27.28
N CYS A 100 27.84 -55.03 28.49
CA CYS A 100 28.74 -54.21 29.28
C CYS A 100 29.44 -55.07 30.33
N GLU A 101 30.77 -55.15 30.29
CA GLU A 101 31.59 -55.93 31.21
C GLU A 101 32.56 -55.00 31.94
N ILE A 102 32.46 -54.94 33.28
CA ILE A 102 33.26 -54.04 34.12
C ILE A 102 33.78 -54.78 35.35
N THR A 103 34.91 -54.35 35.90
CA THR A 103 35.35 -54.75 37.25
C THR A 103 35.08 -53.60 38.21
N LEU A 104 34.47 -53.86 39.37
CA LEU A 104 34.11 -52.80 40.32
C LEU A 104 35.25 -52.54 41.32
N ASP A 105 36.13 -51.60 40.96
CA ASP A 105 37.30 -51.15 41.73
C ASP A 105 37.11 -49.77 42.40
N ASN A 106 36.01 -49.09 42.08
CA ASN A 106 35.46 -47.89 42.71
C ASN A 106 33.95 -47.80 42.42
N ASP A 107 33.28 -46.76 42.93
CA ASP A 107 31.89 -46.49 42.58
C ASP A 107 31.78 -46.13 41.08
N LYS A 108 30.86 -46.79 40.37
CA LYS A 108 30.67 -46.60 38.92
C LYS A 108 29.24 -46.23 38.59
N VAL A 109 29.10 -45.35 37.59
CA VAL A 109 27.82 -44.94 37.03
C VAL A 109 27.79 -45.26 35.54
N LEU A 110 26.73 -45.91 35.07
CA LEU A 110 26.45 -46.06 33.64
C LEU A 110 25.02 -45.64 33.33
N ASN A 111 24.80 -45.16 32.10
CA ASN A 111 23.48 -44.81 31.61
C ASN A 111 23.06 -45.75 30.46
N ALA A 112 21.83 -46.25 30.55
CA ALA A 112 21.18 -47.08 29.55
C ALA A 112 20.14 -46.26 28.79
N GLN A 113 20.18 -46.31 27.46
CA GLN A 113 19.19 -45.65 26.61
C GLN A 113 18.34 -46.65 25.83
N PHE A 114 17.03 -46.46 25.86
CA PHE A 114 16.06 -47.24 25.10
C PHE A 114 15.20 -46.31 24.23
N SER A 115 14.62 -46.84 23.16
CA SER A 115 13.68 -46.13 22.28
C SER A 115 12.56 -47.05 21.86
N VAL A 116 11.35 -46.51 21.70
CA VAL A 116 10.23 -47.20 21.06
C VAL A 116 10.52 -47.50 19.58
N ILE A 117 9.95 -48.59 19.09
CA ILE A 117 9.87 -48.95 17.67
C ILE A 117 8.45 -48.60 17.22
N LEU A 118 8.31 -47.58 16.37
CA LEU A 118 7.03 -47.16 15.80
C LEU A 118 6.78 -47.93 14.49
N PRO A 119 5.53 -48.32 14.19
CA PRO A 119 5.22 -48.96 12.92
C PRO A 119 5.40 -47.97 11.76
N GLU A 120 5.79 -48.49 10.60
CA GLU A 120 5.78 -47.74 9.34
C GLU A 120 4.36 -47.74 8.75
N LEU A 121 3.92 -46.58 8.27
CA LEU A 121 2.66 -46.34 7.60
C LEU A 121 2.90 -45.89 6.17
N THR A 122 1.96 -46.19 5.28
CA THR A 122 2.10 -45.90 3.85
C THR A 122 1.62 -44.48 3.54
N LEU A 123 2.50 -43.65 2.98
CA LEU A 123 2.17 -42.37 2.37
C LEU A 123 2.18 -42.51 0.85
N THR A 124 1.00 -42.48 0.23
CA THR A 124 0.84 -42.46 -1.22
C THR A 124 0.69 -41.02 -1.70
N VAL A 125 1.68 -40.53 -2.46
CA VAL A 125 1.69 -39.20 -3.05
C VAL A 125 1.46 -39.30 -4.55
N LYS A 126 0.51 -38.53 -5.06
CA LYS A 126 0.18 -38.48 -6.49
C LYS A 126 0.33 -37.05 -7.03
N THR A 127 0.64 -36.93 -8.30
CA THR A 127 0.51 -35.70 -9.08
C THR A 127 -0.10 -36.06 -10.44
N ASN A 128 -0.88 -35.15 -11.01
CA ASN A 128 -1.23 -35.25 -12.42
C ASN A 128 -0.06 -34.76 -13.31
N GLU A 129 -0.23 -34.77 -14.63
CA GLU A 129 0.74 -34.16 -15.53
C GLU A 129 0.81 -32.64 -15.25
N GLY A 130 2.02 -32.08 -15.09
CA GLY A 130 2.20 -30.63 -14.94
C GLY A 130 3.08 -30.15 -13.77
N GLY A 131 3.57 -31.04 -12.91
CA GLY A 131 4.46 -30.68 -11.81
C GLY A 131 5.06 -31.87 -11.06
N SER A 132 5.76 -31.56 -9.97
CA SER A 132 6.35 -32.51 -9.03
C SER A 132 6.14 -32.05 -7.58
N ILE A 133 6.48 -32.89 -6.60
CA ILE A 133 6.33 -32.62 -5.17
C ILE A 133 7.64 -32.92 -4.45
N SER A 134 8.19 -31.93 -3.74
CA SER A 134 9.38 -32.11 -2.88
C SER A 134 9.00 -32.23 -1.41
N PHE A 135 9.88 -32.90 -0.64
CA PHE A 135 9.71 -33.22 0.77
C PHE A 135 10.81 -32.56 1.60
N ASP A 136 10.48 -32.10 2.81
CA ASP A 136 11.40 -31.49 3.76
C ASP A 136 12.23 -32.53 4.55
N ASN A 137 11.67 -33.71 4.78
CA ASN A 137 12.29 -34.82 5.51
C ASN A 137 13.32 -35.63 4.69
N GLY A 138 13.72 -35.14 3.51
CA GLY A 138 14.74 -35.76 2.67
C GLY A 138 14.27 -36.92 1.81
N LEU A 139 12.97 -37.22 1.76
CA LEU A 139 12.39 -38.14 0.78
C LEU A 139 12.63 -37.64 -0.66
N LEU A 140 12.76 -38.59 -1.59
CA LEU A 140 12.95 -38.28 -3.01
C LEU A 140 11.74 -37.55 -3.59
N GLU A 141 12.01 -36.63 -4.53
CA GLU A 141 10.97 -35.85 -5.20
C GLU A 141 10.00 -36.76 -5.96
N CYS A 142 8.68 -36.53 -5.81
CA CYS A 142 7.66 -37.31 -6.49
C CYS A 142 7.18 -36.61 -7.76
N THR A 143 7.29 -37.28 -8.90
CA THR A 143 6.92 -36.73 -10.22
C THR A 143 5.66 -37.36 -10.83
N ASN A 144 5.10 -38.40 -10.21
CA ASN A 144 3.84 -39.03 -10.64
C ASN A 144 3.12 -39.68 -9.45
N SER A 145 3.13 -41.01 -9.32
CA SER A 145 2.58 -41.74 -8.18
C SER A 145 3.72 -42.41 -7.44
N CYS A 146 3.92 -42.03 -6.18
CA CYS A 146 5.01 -42.52 -5.32
C CYS A 146 4.44 -43.04 -4.00
N GLU A 147 5.07 -44.06 -3.44
CA GLU A 147 4.72 -44.61 -2.13
C GLU A 147 5.95 -44.56 -1.23
N TYR A 148 5.75 -44.10 0.00
CA TYR A 148 6.78 -43.97 1.02
C TYR A 148 6.33 -44.65 2.31
N ASN A 149 7.26 -45.31 2.99
CA ASN A 149 7.06 -45.77 4.36
C ASN A 149 7.52 -44.69 5.32
N VAL A 150 6.61 -44.23 6.18
CA VAL A 150 6.85 -43.14 7.13
C VAL A 150 6.48 -43.61 8.54
N ALA A 151 7.29 -43.30 9.55
CA ALA A 151 7.00 -43.76 10.91
C ALA A 151 5.72 -43.11 11.45
N GLN A 152 4.91 -43.87 12.18
CA GLN A 152 3.70 -43.35 12.81
C GLN A 152 4.04 -42.15 13.72
N GLY A 153 3.34 -41.03 13.54
CA GLY A 153 3.53 -39.78 14.28
C GLY A 153 4.56 -38.82 13.67
N GLU A 154 5.24 -39.20 12.58
CA GLU A 154 6.16 -38.31 11.86
C GLU A 154 5.39 -37.23 11.09
N GLN A 155 5.96 -36.01 11.05
CA GLN A 155 5.43 -34.88 10.29
C GLN A 155 6.16 -34.77 8.94
N VAL A 156 5.41 -34.55 7.87
CA VAL A 156 5.92 -34.42 6.49
C VAL A 156 5.37 -33.13 5.87
N ILE A 157 6.24 -32.32 5.26
CA ILE A 157 5.86 -31.11 4.53
C ILE A 157 6.06 -31.33 3.02
N LEU A 158 4.96 -31.27 2.27
CA LEU A 158 4.91 -31.43 0.82
C LEU A 158 4.85 -30.08 0.14
N THR A 159 5.83 -29.78 -0.70
CA THR A 159 5.89 -28.53 -1.49
C THR A 159 5.67 -28.83 -2.97
N PRO A 160 4.66 -28.25 -3.63
CA PRO A 160 4.41 -28.48 -5.05
C PRO A 160 5.38 -27.66 -5.90
N LYS A 161 5.89 -28.24 -6.98
CA LYS A 161 6.78 -27.64 -7.96
C LYS A 161 6.14 -27.72 -9.35
N PRO A 162 5.47 -26.66 -9.83
CA PRO A 162 4.92 -26.65 -11.17
C PRO A 162 6.04 -26.76 -12.22
N MET A 163 5.81 -27.56 -13.27
CA MET A 163 6.64 -27.52 -14.47
C MET A 163 6.41 -26.22 -15.23
N LYS A 164 7.28 -25.92 -16.20
CA LYS A 164 7.14 -24.76 -17.09
C LYS A 164 5.73 -24.74 -17.72
N ASP A 165 5.14 -23.56 -17.77
CA ASP A 165 3.80 -23.27 -18.32
C ASP A 165 2.64 -23.96 -17.58
N HIS A 166 2.83 -24.41 -16.34
CA HIS A 166 1.80 -24.99 -15.48
C HIS A 166 1.72 -24.23 -14.16
N VAL A 167 0.53 -24.23 -13.55
CA VAL A 167 0.28 -23.68 -12.22
C VAL A 167 -0.29 -24.76 -11.32
N PHE A 168 0.15 -24.76 -10.07
CA PHE A 168 -0.45 -25.59 -9.02
C PHE A 168 -1.80 -25.01 -8.63
N ILE A 169 -2.86 -25.84 -8.65
CA ILE A 169 -4.24 -25.42 -8.39
C ILE A 169 -4.85 -26.03 -7.13
N GLY A 170 -4.12 -26.92 -6.46
CA GLY A 170 -4.45 -27.35 -5.10
C GLY A 170 -4.17 -28.82 -4.82
N TRP A 171 -4.32 -29.15 -3.54
CA TRP A 171 -4.22 -30.52 -3.03
C TRP A 171 -5.59 -31.22 -2.98
N VAL A 172 -5.57 -32.55 -3.09
CA VAL A 172 -6.71 -33.44 -2.92
C VAL A 172 -6.31 -34.62 -2.03
N GLY A 173 -7.20 -35.04 -1.12
CA GLY A 173 -6.97 -36.16 -0.21
C GLY A 173 -6.68 -35.67 1.21
N ALA A 174 -5.58 -36.12 1.81
CA ALA A 174 -5.15 -35.73 3.15
C ALA A 174 -4.85 -34.23 3.29
N CYS A 175 -4.68 -33.53 2.17
CA CYS A 175 -4.55 -32.08 2.09
C CYS A 175 -5.56 -31.47 1.13
N THR A 176 -5.94 -30.22 1.40
CA THR A 176 -6.78 -29.39 0.53
C THR A 176 -6.23 -27.95 0.48
N GLY A 177 -6.58 -27.20 -0.56
CA GLY A 177 -6.09 -25.81 -0.73
C GLY A 177 -4.73 -25.72 -1.43
N ASN A 178 -4.11 -24.53 -1.41
CA ASN A 178 -2.97 -24.17 -2.27
C ASN A 178 -1.64 -23.93 -1.54
N SER A 179 -1.63 -23.98 -0.20
CA SER A 179 -0.40 -23.86 0.59
C SER A 179 0.42 -25.15 0.53
N PRO A 180 1.73 -25.14 0.86
CA PRO A 180 2.45 -26.38 1.17
C PRO A 180 1.65 -27.25 2.15
N CYS A 181 1.66 -28.55 1.92
CA CYS A 181 0.82 -29.51 2.64
C CYS A 181 1.61 -30.10 3.82
N GLU A 182 1.23 -29.74 5.04
CA GLU A 182 1.84 -30.26 6.28
C GLU A 182 0.93 -31.34 6.88
N ILE A 183 1.43 -32.56 7.04
CA ILE A 183 0.66 -33.71 7.53
C ILE A 183 1.43 -34.49 8.60
N THR A 184 0.73 -34.96 9.64
CA THR A 184 1.24 -35.94 10.61
C THR A 184 0.69 -37.33 10.28
N ILE A 185 1.56 -38.31 10.04
CA ILE A 185 1.18 -39.64 9.56
C ILE A 185 0.73 -40.52 10.74
N ASN A 186 -0.58 -40.60 11.00
CA ASN A 186 -1.16 -41.43 12.07
C ASN A 186 -1.89 -42.69 11.56
N SER A 187 -2.13 -42.78 10.25
CA SER A 187 -2.64 -43.94 9.51
C SER A 187 -2.12 -43.91 8.07
N ASP A 188 -2.38 -44.95 7.27
CA ASP A 188 -2.12 -44.90 5.82
C ASP A 188 -2.80 -43.68 5.21
N THR A 189 -2.06 -42.93 4.39
CA THR A 189 -2.42 -41.58 3.96
C THR A 189 -2.26 -41.42 2.45
N ASN A 190 -3.26 -40.84 1.79
CA ASN A 190 -3.20 -40.52 0.36
C ASN A 190 -3.32 -39.01 0.11
N VAL A 191 -2.44 -38.47 -0.73
CA VAL A 191 -2.43 -37.05 -1.10
C VAL A 191 -2.11 -36.90 -2.57
N ARG A 192 -2.76 -35.95 -3.24
CA ARG A 192 -2.57 -35.64 -4.65
C ARG A 192 -2.41 -34.15 -4.89
N ALA A 193 -1.40 -33.74 -5.65
CA ALA A 193 -1.28 -32.39 -6.19
C ALA A 193 -1.94 -32.30 -7.57
N ASP A 194 -2.68 -31.21 -7.81
CA ASP A 194 -3.20 -30.86 -9.13
C ASP A 194 -2.45 -29.67 -9.74
N PHE A 195 -1.97 -29.88 -10.96
CA PHE A 195 -1.39 -28.87 -11.83
C PHE A 195 -2.27 -28.70 -13.07
N VAL A 196 -2.43 -27.48 -13.55
CA VAL A 196 -3.05 -27.24 -14.87
C VAL A 196 -2.11 -26.42 -15.70
N LYS A 197 -2.14 -26.63 -17.01
CA LYS A 197 -1.46 -25.75 -17.95
C LYS A 197 -1.96 -24.33 -17.69
N ALA A 198 -1.04 -23.41 -17.46
CA ALA A 198 -1.36 -22.01 -17.29
C ALA A 198 -2.02 -21.55 -18.60
N ASN A 199 -3.35 -21.38 -18.56
CA ASN A 199 -4.05 -20.57 -19.55
C ASN A 199 -3.66 -19.12 -19.28
N LEU A 200 -2.40 -18.79 -19.53
CA LEU A 200 -2.00 -17.41 -19.69
C LEU A 200 -2.83 -16.90 -20.85
N SER A 201 -3.88 -16.14 -20.56
CA SER A 201 -4.44 -15.26 -21.58
C SER A 201 -3.24 -14.54 -22.20
N PRO A 202 -3.06 -14.58 -23.53
CA PRO A 202 -1.94 -13.89 -24.15
C PRO A 202 -1.90 -12.48 -23.60
N LEU A 203 -0.70 -12.00 -23.22
CA LEU A 203 -0.57 -10.64 -22.69
C LEU A 203 -1.35 -9.70 -23.63
N PRO A 204 -2.25 -8.87 -23.09
CA PRO A 204 -3.03 -7.97 -23.91
C PRO A 204 -2.05 -7.15 -24.76
N ILE A 205 -2.29 -7.14 -26.07
CA ILE A 205 -1.42 -6.44 -27.01
C ILE A 205 -1.40 -4.97 -26.61
N ASN A 206 -0.21 -4.38 -26.55
CA ASN A 206 -0.04 -2.97 -26.22
C ASN A 206 -0.61 -2.10 -27.35
N THR A 207 -1.83 -1.60 -27.16
CA THR A 207 -2.52 -0.78 -28.15
C THR A 207 -3.13 0.49 -27.59
N ILE A 208 -3.31 1.48 -28.47
CA ILE A 208 -4.28 2.58 -28.29
C ILE A 208 -5.24 2.56 -29.47
N THR A 209 -6.51 2.90 -29.26
CA THR A 209 -7.47 3.12 -30.34
C THR A 209 -7.95 4.56 -30.31
N ILE A 210 -7.80 5.26 -31.44
CA ILE A 210 -8.24 6.64 -31.59
C ILE A 210 -9.44 6.65 -32.52
N ALA A 211 -10.54 7.26 -32.09
CA ALA A 211 -11.79 7.31 -32.84
C ALA A 211 -12.30 8.75 -32.99
N GLU A 212 -12.88 9.04 -34.16
CA GLU A 212 -13.52 10.30 -34.49
C GLU A 212 -15.03 10.19 -34.18
N PRO A 213 -15.57 10.96 -33.21
CA PRO A 213 -16.93 10.75 -32.73
C PRO A 213 -17.97 11.74 -33.27
N HIS A 214 -17.58 12.75 -34.07
CA HIS A 214 -18.45 13.86 -34.48
C HIS A 214 -18.86 13.80 -35.95
N GLY A 215 -18.35 12.83 -36.71
CA GLY A 215 -18.63 12.70 -38.14
C GLY A 215 -17.87 13.69 -39.01
N ILE A 216 -16.69 14.14 -38.55
CA ILE A 216 -15.85 15.14 -39.24
C ILE A 216 -14.48 14.54 -39.55
N ASP A 217 -14.10 14.53 -40.83
CA ASP A 217 -12.75 14.11 -41.25
C ASP A 217 -11.67 14.98 -40.58
N GLN A 218 -10.70 14.34 -39.93
CA GLN A 218 -9.55 14.99 -39.34
C GLN A 218 -8.32 14.79 -40.21
N THR A 219 -7.49 15.83 -40.34
CA THR A 219 -6.21 15.77 -41.06
C THR A 219 -5.11 16.47 -40.26
N ASN A 220 -3.89 15.92 -40.34
CA ASN A 220 -2.71 16.43 -39.63
C ASN A 220 -2.98 16.76 -38.15
N TYR A 221 -3.69 15.86 -37.45
CA TYR A 221 -4.14 16.09 -36.09
C TYR A 221 -2.99 15.83 -35.09
N PRO A 222 -2.61 16.81 -34.24
CA PRO A 222 -1.54 16.61 -33.26
C PRO A 222 -2.04 15.79 -32.07
N ILE A 223 -1.32 14.72 -31.71
CA ILE A 223 -1.66 13.85 -30.58
C ILE A 223 -0.49 13.79 -29.62
N GLN A 224 -0.79 14.00 -28.33
CA GLN A 224 0.12 13.81 -27.21
C GLN A 224 -0.56 12.91 -26.18
N ILE A 225 0.10 11.83 -25.77
CA ILE A 225 -0.37 10.94 -24.71
C ILE A 225 0.76 10.61 -23.73
N GLY A 226 0.40 10.34 -22.48
CA GLY A 226 1.23 9.61 -21.54
C GLY A 226 0.95 8.10 -21.67
N ARG A 227 1.98 7.27 -21.59
CA ARG A 227 1.84 5.82 -21.73
C ARG A 227 2.72 5.07 -20.73
N PRO A 228 2.15 4.30 -19.79
CA PRO A 228 2.90 3.32 -19.03
C PRO A 228 3.21 2.08 -19.87
N PHE A 229 4.31 1.39 -19.54
CA PHE A 229 4.76 0.19 -20.25
C PHE A 229 5.08 -0.96 -19.30
N ILE A 230 4.80 -2.20 -19.74
CA ILE A 230 5.18 -3.41 -19.01
C ILE A 230 6.71 -3.51 -18.97
N ARG A 231 7.23 -3.96 -17.82
CA ARG A 231 8.66 -4.19 -17.63
C ARG A 231 9.22 -5.13 -18.70
N GLY A 232 10.36 -4.75 -19.29
CA GLY A 232 11.05 -5.50 -20.35
C GLY A 232 10.47 -5.33 -21.76
N GLU A 233 9.28 -4.75 -21.94
CA GLU A 233 8.61 -4.68 -23.26
C GLU A 233 9.29 -3.71 -24.22
N ILE A 234 9.56 -2.48 -23.75
CA ILE A 234 10.20 -1.42 -24.55
C ILE A 234 11.54 -1.08 -23.91
N ALA A 235 12.64 -1.57 -24.48
CA ALA A 235 13.96 -1.37 -23.91
C ALA A 235 14.42 0.11 -23.92
N ASN A 236 14.18 0.85 -25.00
CA ASN A 236 14.80 2.16 -25.24
C ASN A 236 13.76 3.27 -25.41
N PHE A 237 13.04 3.27 -26.53
CA PHE A 237 12.03 4.28 -26.86
C PHE A 237 10.83 3.62 -27.58
N PRO A 238 9.59 3.92 -27.17
CA PRO A 238 8.40 3.47 -27.89
C PRO A 238 8.23 4.22 -29.20
N GLN A 239 7.81 3.48 -30.23
CA GLN A 239 7.54 3.95 -31.59
C GLN A 239 6.15 3.46 -31.99
N LEU A 240 5.27 4.36 -32.43
CA LEU A 240 3.92 4.00 -32.88
C LEU A 240 3.97 3.26 -34.22
N VAL A 241 3.10 2.26 -34.36
CA VAL A 241 2.91 1.49 -35.60
C VAL A 241 1.42 1.39 -35.90
N TYR A 242 1.05 1.55 -37.18
CA TYR A 242 -0.30 1.34 -37.70
C TYR A 242 -0.20 0.50 -38.97
N ASN A 243 -0.89 -0.65 -39.02
CA ASN A 243 -0.83 -1.60 -40.13
C ASN A 243 0.63 -1.91 -40.56
N ASP A 244 1.49 -2.22 -39.59
CA ASP A 244 2.93 -2.48 -39.76
C ASP A 244 3.77 -1.31 -40.32
N ILE A 245 3.19 -0.12 -40.43
CA ILE A 245 3.86 1.11 -40.85
C ILE A 245 4.17 1.98 -39.62
N GLU A 246 5.42 2.37 -39.49
CA GLU A 246 5.86 3.29 -38.44
C GLU A 246 5.32 4.70 -38.68
N ILE A 247 4.71 5.28 -37.66
CA ILE A 247 4.26 6.68 -37.67
C ILE A 247 5.37 7.55 -37.07
N PRO A 248 5.85 8.63 -37.70
CA PRO A 248 6.85 9.50 -37.10
C PRO A 248 6.49 9.87 -35.65
N THR A 249 7.30 9.38 -34.71
CA THR A 249 6.99 9.43 -33.27
C THR A 249 8.14 10.08 -32.52
N GLN A 250 7.78 10.99 -31.63
CA GLN A 250 8.66 11.53 -30.60
C GLN A 250 8.31 10.84 -29.27
N SER A 251 9.35 10.45 -28.52
CA SER A 251 9.19 9.81 -27.22
C SER A 251 10.10 10.44 -26.16
N ASP A 252 9.46 11.15 -25.25
CA ASP A 252 10.04 11.71 -24.04
C ASP A 252 9.88 10.72 -22.88
N VAL A 253 10.85 9.81 -22.72
CA VAL A 253 10.87 8.85 -21.60
C VAL A 253 11.00 9.60 -20.26
N LYS A 254 10.02 9.42 -19.37
CA LYS A 254 9.97 10.05 -18.05
C LYS A 254 10.41 9.11 -16.94
N GLN A 255 10.21 7.81 -17.13
CA GLN A 255 10.61 6.78 -16.17
C GLN A 255 11.13 5.52 -16.82
N ARG A 256 12.06 4.85 -16.13
CA ARG A 256 12.50 3.50 -16.43
C ARG A 256 12.24 2.52 -15.29
N HIS A 257 11.99 1.27 -15.64
CA HIS A 257 12.05 0.14 -14.71
C HIS A 257 13.49 -0.10 -14.29
N ASN A 258 13.69 -0.89 -13.24
CA ASN A 258 15.01 -1.22 -12.70
C ASN A 258 15.89 -2.04 -13.67
N ASP A 259 15.32 -2.72 -14.66
CA ASP A 259 16.07 -3.37 -15.75
C ASP A 259 16.43 -2.41 -16.90
N GLY A 260 16.09 -1.13 -16.76
CA GLY A 260 16.35 -0.09 -17.75
C GLY A 260 15.28 0.04 -18.83
N SER A 261 14.28 -0.85 -18.91
CA SER A 261 13.19 -0.70 -19.87
C SER A 261 12.32 0.53 -19.54
N VAL A 262 11.61 1.06 -20.53
CA VAL A 262 10.70 2.19 -20.34
C VAL A 262 9.57 1.77 -19.39
N LYS A 263 9.30 2.60 -18.38
CA LYS A 263 8.14 2.46 -17.48
C LYS A 263 7.03 3.45 -17.84
N HIS A 264 7.39 4.69 -18.16
CA HIS A 264 6.45 5.72 -18.59
C HIS A 264 7.13 6.67 -19.58
N ALA A 265 6.43 7.02 -20.65
CA ALA A 265 6.87 8.01 -21.62
C ALA A 265 5.72 8.90 -22.08
N ILE A 266 6.04 10.13 -22.48
CA ILE A 266 5.13 10.99 -23.21
C ILE A 266 5.43 10.83 -24.69
N ILE A 267 4.39 10.59 -25.47
CA ILE A 267 4.48 10.22 -26.89
C ILE A 267 3.72 11.27 -27.69
N SER A 268 4.41 11.85 -28.67
CA SER A 268 3.86 12.88 -29.54
C SER A 268 3.99 12.48 -31.01
N PHE A 269 2.92 12.64 -31.78
CA PHE A 269 2.89 12.37 -33.22
C PHE A 269 1.81 13.20 -33.90
N ILE A 270 1.91 13.33 -35.22
CA ILE A 270 0.84 13.91 -36.06
C ILE A 270 0.10 12.76 -36.72
N LEU A 271 -1.21 12.66 -36.49
CA LEU A 271 -2.08 11.73 -37.17
C LEU A 271 -2.42 12.29 -38.57
N PRO A 272 -1.96 11.67 -39.67
CA PRO A 272 -2.11 12.28 -40.99
C PRO A 272 -3.57 12.43 -41.42
N SER A 273 -4.39 11.43 -41.11
CA SER A 273 -5.83 11.45 -41.38
C SER A 273 -6.59 10.53 -40.44
N LEU A 274 -7.85 10.87 -40.18
CA LEU A 274 -8.85 10.01 -39.54
C LEU A 274 -10.22 10.37 -40.12
N SER A 275 -10.89 9.41 -40.75
CA SER A 275 -12.17 9.68 -41.41
C SER A 275 -13.30 9.83 -40.39
N ALA A 276 -14.34 10.56 -40.77
CA ALA A 276 -15.58 10.71 -40.03
C ALA A 276 -16.11 9.37 -39.51
N ASN A 277 -16.45 9.29 -38.22
CA ASN A 277 -16.97 8.11 -37.53
C ASN A 277 -16.08 6.85 -37.64
N SER A 278 -14.78 7.00 -37.94
CA SER A 278 -13.83 5.90 -38.06
C SER A 278 -12.90 5.82 -36.85
N SER A 279 -12.20 4.68 -36.71
CA SER A 279 -11.16 4.50 -35.70
C SER A 279 -9.89 3.89 -36.28
N LYS A 280 -8.76 4.15 -35.61
CA LYS A 280 -7.46 3.54 -35.91
C LYS A 280 -6.84 3.01 -34.62
N THR A 281 -6.43 1.74 -34.65
CA THR A 281 -5.73 1.09 -33.54
C THR A 281 -4.23 1.02 -33.84
N PHE A 282 -3.42 1.53 -32.92
CA PHE A 282 -1.97 1.60 -33.03
C PHE A 282 -1.32 0.65 -32.02
N THR A 283 -0.20 0.05 -32.40
CA THR A 283 0.68 -0.72 -31.53
C THR A 283 1.98 0.04 -31.26
N PHE A 284 2.82 -0.51 -30.37
CA PHE A 284 4.12 0.07 -30.03
C PHE A 284 5.23 -0.95 -30.28
N ILE A 285 6.35 -0.48 -30.86
CA ILE A 285 7.59 -1.25 -30.99
C ILE A 285 8.74 -0.51 -30.31
N ASN A 286 9.80 -1.24 -29.98
CA ASN A 286 11.03 -0.67 -29.44
C ASN A 286 11.93 -0.11 -30.54
N LYS A 287 12.42 1.13 -30.35
CA LYS A 287 13.47 1.75 -31.18
C LYS A 287 14.66 2.18 -30.34
N LYS A 288 15.87 2.03 -30.90
CA LYS A 288 17.14 2.38 -30.23
C LYS A 288 17.24 3.88 -29.93
N ASN A 289 16.71 4.73 -30.80
CA ASN A 289 16.77 6.18 -30.69
C ASN A 289 15.36 6.77 -30.85
N SER A 290 15.11 7.93 -30.24
CA SER A 290 13.95 8.78 -30.52
C SER A 290 14.41 10.18 -30.94
N ASN A 291 13.54 10.91 -31.64
CA ASN A 291 13.84 12.25 -32.11
C ASN A 291 13.55 13.28 -31.03
N ASN A 292 14.57 13.55 -30.20
CA ASN A 292 14.43 14.39 -29.01
C ASN A 292 15.19 15.74 -29.09
N THR A 293 15.25 16.34 -30.29
CA THR A 293 15.85 17.66 -30.51
C THR A 293 14.75 18.74 -30.46
N PRO A 294 14.68 19.57 -29.41
CA PRO A 294 13.66 20.62 -29.31
C PRO A 294 13.93 21.78 -30.26
N GLN A 295 12.90 22.61 -30.51
CA GLN A 295 13.12 23.94 -31.05
C GLN A 295 13.95 24.79 -30.08
N THR A 296 14.87 25.59 -30.63
CA THR A 296 15.69 26.52 -29.85
C THR A 296 14.87 27.74 -29.38
N LYS A 297 15.41 28.48 -28.42
CA LYS A 297 14.84 29.77 -27.97
C LYS A 297 14.66 30.72 -29.16
N GLU A 298 15.68 30.80 -30.02
CA GLU A 298 15.70 31.67 -31.20
C GLU A 298 14.64 31.25 -32.22
N GLU A 299 14.50 29.94 -32.49
CA GLU A 299 13.47 29.41 -33.39
C GLU A 299 12.06 29.73 -32.87
N ILE A 300 11.81 29.53 -31.57
CA ILE A 300 10.52 29.87 -30.94
C ILE A 300 10.24 31.38 -31.08
N LEU A 301 11.21 32.23 -30.77
CA LEU A 301 11.05 33.68 -30.80
C LEU A 301 10.92 34.25 -32.23
N SER A 302 11.47 33.55 -33.23
CA SER A 302 11.37 33.91 -34.64
C SER A 302 9.96 33.70 -35.22
N ASN A 303 9.11 32.91 -34.56
CA ASN A 303 7.72 32.75 -34.96
C ASN A 303 6.93 34.05 -34.72
N SER A 304 6.70 34.82 -35.79
CA SER A 304 5.97 36.09 -35.72
C SER A 304 4.50 35.93 -35.33
N GLY A 305 3.94 34.73 -35.49
CA GLY A 305 2.57 34.38 -35.06
C GLY A 305 2.48 33.92 -33.61
N PHE A 306 3.59 33.85 -32.87
CA PHE A 306 3.62 33.38 -31.50
C PHE A 306 3.69 34.53 -30.48
N ASN A 307 2.65 34.63 -29.66
CA ASN A 307 2.71 35.24 -28.33
C ASN A 307 1.47 34.79 -27.53
N ALA A 308 1.50 34.99 -26.20
CA ALA A 308 0.37 34.80 -25.31
C ALA A 308 0.45 35.82 -24.17
N HIS A 309 -0.69 36.35 -23.76
CA HIS A 309 -0.75 37.38 -22.72
C HIS A 309 -1.79 37.05 -21.65
N MET A 310 -1.46 37.43 -20.42
CA MET A 310 -2.39 37.47 -19.30
C MET A 310 -2.47 38.92 -18.82
N SER A 311 -3.65 39.54 -18.95
CA SER A 311 -3.91 40.86 -18.40
C SER A 311 -4.78 40.74 -17.15
N PHE A 312 -4.30 41.33 -16.06
CA PHE A 312 -4.96 41.40 -14.78
C PHE A 312 -5.31 42.86 -14.49
N SER A 313 -6.59 43.16 -14.35
CA SER A 313 -7.03 44.49 -13.92
C SER A 313 -7.33 44.47 -12.42
N PHE A 314 -6.44 45.06 -11.66
CA PHE A 314 -6.68 45.50 -10.28
C PHE A 314 -7.16 46.97 -10.34
N PRO A 315 -6.82 47.88 -9.39
CA PRO A 315 -6.88 49.32 -9.69
C PRO A 315 -5.93 49.75 -10.81
N THR A 316 -4.84 49.01 -11.02
CA THR A 316 -3.91 49.17 -12.14
C THR A 316 -3.90 47.90 -12.99
N ILE A 317 -3.76 48.06 -14.31
CA ILE A 317 -3.64 46.92 -15.23
C ILE A 317 -2.19 46.46 -15.28
N ALA A 318 -1.98 45.14 -15.16
CA ALA A 318 -0.71 44.49 -15.39
C ALA A 318 -0.88 43.42 -16.47
N THR A 319 -0.05 43.47 -17.51
CA THR A 319 -0.04 42.48 -18.60
C THR A 319 1.28 41.73 -18.61
N ILE A 320 1.21 40.41 -18.60
CA ILE A 320 2.36 39.51 -18.65
C ILE A 320 2.41 38.84 -20.02
N SER A 321 3.57 38.90 -20.69
CA SER A 321 3.80 38.25 -21.99
C SER A 321 4.64 36.98 -21.83
N ALA A 322 4.18 35.88 -22.43
CA ALA A 322 4.98 34.66 -22.54
C ALA A 322 6.27 34.88 -23.33
N LYS A 323 6.25 35.73 -24.37
CA LYS A 323 7.44 36.04 -25.17
C LYS A 323 8.52 36.74 -24.34
N ASP A 324 8.13 37.70 -23.49
CA ASP A 324 9.06 38.42 -22.61
C ASP A 324 9.71 37.50 -21.58
N MET A 325 8.95 36.53 -21.04
CA MET A 325 9.49 35.51 -20.15
C MET A 325 10.52 34.61 -20.84
N ILE A 326 10.30 34.24 -22.11
CA ILE A 326 11.30 33.48 -22.90
C ILE A 326 12.54 34.34 -23.14
N ILE A 327 12.38 35.61 -23.56
CA ILE A 327 13.48 36.55 -23.79
C ILE A 327 14.35 36.64 -22.53
N SER A 328 13.73 36.70 -21.35
CA SER A 328 14.39 36.84 -20.05
C SER A 328 14.79 35.50 -19.41
N ASP A 329 14.76 34.39 -20.14
CA ASP A 329 15.16 33.05 -19.69
C ASP A 329 14.38 32.47 -18.49
N HIS A 330 13.13 32.91 -18.31
CA HIS A 330 12.19 32.37 -17.33
C HIS A 330 11.38 31.18 -17.90
N PHE A 331 12.07 30.22 -18.52
CA PHE A 331 11.43 29.01 -19.04
C PHE A 331 12.30 27.76 -18.89
N LYS A 332 11.65 26.58 -18.92
CA LYS A 332 12.31 25.27 -19.00
C LYS A 332 11.58 24.36 -19.99
N TYR A 333 12.33 23.46 -20.64
CA TYR A 333 11.73 22.44 -21.52
C TYR A 333 11.03 21.34 -20.73
N TRP A 334 9.85 20.94 -21.20
CA TRP A 334 9.12 19.76 -20.73
C TRP A 334 9.17 18.61 -21.73
N LEU A 335 8.85 18.89 -22.99
CA LEU A 335 8.99 17.96 -24.11
C LEU A 335 10.08 18.48 -25.02
N LYS A 336 11.03 17.61 -25.36
CA LYS A 336 12.17 17.96 -26.17
C LYS A 336 12.11 17.18 -27.46
N GLY A 337 11.50 17.73 -28.51
CA GLY A 337 11.58 17.14 -29.83
C GLY A 337 10.90 17.99 -30.91
N PRO A 338 11.10 17.63 -32.20
CA PRO A 338 10.70 18.49 -33.30
C PRO A 338 9.26 18.26 -33.75
N ILE A 339 8.59 17.21 -33.28
CA ILE A 339 7.14 17.03 -33.48
C ILE A 339 6.40 17.93 -32.50
N ALA A 340 6.80 17.87 -31.22
CA ALA A 340 6.25 18.68 -30.16
C ALA A 340 7.37 19.20 -29.25
N THR A 341 7.54 20.52 -29.21
CA THR A 341 8.39 21.19 -28.21
C THR A 341 7.50 21.83 -27.17
N SER A 342 7.61 21.42 -25.90
CA SER A 342 6.87 22.03 -24.79
C SER A 342 7.80 22.79 -23.87
N ILE A 343 7.41 24.01 -23.52
CA ILE A 343 8.09 24.85 -22.54
C ILE A 343 7.15 25.24 -21.40
N LEU A 344 7.73 25.39 -20.21
CA LEU A 344 7.04 25.79 -18.98
C LEU A 344 7.65 27.12 -18.56
N LEU A 345 6.82 28.16 -18.48
CA LEU A 345 7.22 29.52 -18.15
C LEU A 345 6.71 29.88 -16.75
N ALA A 346 7.63 30.24 -15.87
CA ALA A 346 7.34 30.62 -14.49
C ALA A 346 8.49 31.42 -13.89
N ASP A 347 8.18 32.39 -13.03
CA ASP A 347 9.18 33.11 -12.25
C ASP A 347 9.12 32.73 -10.76
N HIS A 348 9.88 31.70 -10.42
CA HIS A 348 10.11 31.31 -9.04
C HIS A 348 11.32 32.01 -8.43
N SER A 349 11.92 33.01 -9.08
CA SER A 349 13.04 33.74 -8.49
C SER A 349 12.59 34.56 -7.27
N LYS A 350 13.55 35.01 -6.47
CA LYS A 350 13.30 35.98 -5.39
C LYS A 350 12.74 37.31 -5.90
N ALA A 351 13.08 37.69 -7.13
CA ALA A 351 12.71 38.99 -7.69
C ALA A 351 11.22 39.05 -8.09
N ARG A 352 10.62 37.92 -8.47
CA ARG A 352 9.19 37.79 -8.75
C ARG A 352 8.69 38.89 -9.71
N ILE A 353 9.46 39.16 -10.77
CA ILE A 353 9.26 40.31 -11.64
C ILE A 353 7.95 40.22 -12.45
N TYR A 354 7.47 38.99 -12.68
CA TYR A 354 6.21 38.72 -13.38
C TYR A 354 5.03 38.43 -12.44
N ASP A 355 5.24 38.40 -11.13
CA ASP A 355 4.14 38.29 -10.19
C ASP A 355 3.39 39.65 -10.14
N VAL A 356 2.08 39.62 -9.94
CA VAL A 356 1.18 40.80 -9.97
C VAL A 356 0.26 40.82 -8.75
N GLY A 357 -0.31 41.98 -8.44
CA GLY A 357 -1.23 42.15 -7.31
C GLY A 357 -1.68 43.60 -7.18
N ASN A 358 -2.68 43.83 -6.32
CA ASN A 358 -3.16 45.18 -5.99
C ASN A 358 -2.23 45.95 -5.01
N ASP A 359 -1.16 45.32 -4.54
CA ASP A 359 -0.21 45.87 -3.58
C ASP A 359 1.24 45.45 -3.88
N THR A 360 2.15 45.81 -2.97
CA THR A 360 3.59 45.56 -3.12
C THR A 360 3.99 44.09 -3.00
N TYR A 361 3.13 43.21 -2.47
CA TYR A 361 3.46 41.79 -2.28
C TYR A 361 3.30 40.98 -3.57
N LYS A 362 2.53 41.50 -4.53
CA LYS A 362 2.33 40.93 -5.86
C LYS A 362 1.96 39.44 -5.79
N SER A 363 0.91 39.11 -5.06
CA SER A 363 0.65 37.74 -4.60
C SER A 363 0.18 36.75 -5.68
N ILE A 364 -0.11 37.22 -6.91
CA ILE A 364 -0.52 36.37 -8.03
C ILE A 364 0.66 36.11 -8.97
N ARG A 365 1.06 34.85 -9.11
CA ARG A 365 2.04 34.44 -10.12
C ARG A 365 1.36 34.01 -11.41
N ALA A 366 1.75 34.60 -12.53
CA ALA A 366 1.38 34.16 -13.87
C ALA A 366 2.36 33.08 -14.39
N MET A 367 1.82 32.06 -15.03
CA MET A 367 2.58 30.96 -15.64
C MET A 367 1.93 30.55 -16.97
N PHE A 368 2.76 30.04 -17.89
CA PHE A 368 2.30 29.51 -19.17
C PHE A 368 2.94 28.13 -19.41
N HIS A 369 2.15 27.14 -19.82
CA HIS A 369 2.70 25.94 -20.45
C HIS A 369 2.36 25.98 -21.94
N ILE A 370 3.36 25.91 -22.80
CA ILE A 370 3.17 26.11 -24.24
C ILE A 370 3.74 24.90 -24.96
N THR A 371 2.93 24.30 -25.85
CA THR A 371 3.37 23.22 -26.74
C THR A 371 3.30 23.68 -28.18
N PHE A 372 4.44 23.71 -28.84
CA PHE A 372 4.59 24.04 -30.26
C PHE A 372 4.54 22.77 -31.12
N TRP A 373 3.83 22.86 -32.24
CA TRP A 373 3.68 21.80 -33.25
C TRP A 373 4.15 22.35 -34.61
N PRO A 374 5.47 22.33 -34.89
CA PRO A 374 6.05 23.05 -36.02
C PRO A 374 5.52 22.60 -37.38
N THR A 375 5.29 21.30 -37.55
CA THR A 375 4.85 20.69 -38.81
C THR A 375 3.48 21.15 -39.27
N ILE A 376 2.63 21.62 -38.36
CA ILE A 376 1.28 22.13 -38.65
C ILE A 376 1.14 23.63 -38.36
N ASN A 377 2.25 24.29 -37.99
CA ASN A 377 2.30 25.72 -37.64
C ASN A 377 1.24 26.13 -36.60
N LYS A 378 1.02 25.30 -35.59
CA LYS A 378 0.12 25.58 -34.46
C LYS A 378 0.87 25.50 -33.12
N TYR A 379 0.35 26.17 -32.11
CA TYR A 379 0.74 25.97 -30.72
C TYR A 379 -0.49 25.98 -29.82
N SER A 380 -0.39 25.34 -28.67
CA SER A 380 -1.38 25.44 -27.60
C SER A 380 -0.77 26.13 -26.40
N VAL A 381 -1.57 26.95 -25.71
CA VAL A 381 -1.18 27.68 -24.51
C VAL A 381 -2.10 27.27 -23.38
N ARG A 382 -1.52 26.75 -22.30
CA ARG A 382 -2.17 26.62 -21.01
C ARG A 382 -1.76 27.82 -20.15
N TYR A 383 -2.73 28.68 -19.87
CA TYR A 383 -2.62 29.80 -18.94
C TYR A 383 -2.86 29.29 -17.53
N ILE A 384 -2.03 29.73 -16.58
CA ILE A 384 -2.14 29.36 -15.18
C ILE A 384 -1.86 30.61 -14.33
N ALA A 385 -2.64 30.83 -13.29
CA ALA A 385 -2.24 31.74 -12.22
C ALA A 385 -2.37 31.06 -10.86
N GLU A 386 -1.47 31.39 -9.93
CA GLU A 386 -1.41 30.80 -8.60
C GLU A 386 -1.21 31.89 -7.51
N ALA A 387 -1.92 31.75 -6.37
CA ALA A 387 -1.80 32.59 -5.18
C ALA A 387 -1.18 31.81 -4.00
N ILE A 388 0.01 31.24 -4.21
CA ILE A 388 0.50 30.10 -3.40
C ILE A 388 1.94 30.24 -2.87
N ASN A 389 2.60 31.38 -3.05
CA ASN A 389 3.97 31.58 -2.58
C ASN A 389 4.01 31.76 -1.05
N SER A 390 4.78 30.95 -0.32
CA SER A 390 4.88 30.99 1.16
C SER A 390 5.22 32.36 1.76
N GLU A 391 5.90 33.22 1.01
CA GLU A 391 6.31 34.56 1.46
C GLU A 391 5.33 35.66 1.02
N ALA A 392 4.26 35.29 0.29
CA ALA A 392 3.25 36.22 -0.22
C ALA A 392 1.87 35.56 -0.37
N LEU A 393 1.44 34.77 0.63
CA LEU A 393 0.08 34.20 0.63
C LEU A 393 -0.96 35.29 0.89
N GLN A 394 -1.84 35.54 -0.07
CA GLN A 394 -2.89 36.56 0.05
C GLN A 394 -4.02 36.30 -0.94
N ASP A 395 -5.26 36.54 -0.52
CA ASP A 395 -6.41 36.58 -1.43
C ASP A 395 -6.35 37.83 -2.31
N GLN A 396 -6.73 37.70 -3.59
CA GLN A 396 -6.71 38.81 -4.54
C GLN A 396 -7.99 38.82 -5.39
N LEU A 397 -8.44 40.01 -5.77
CA LEU A 397 -9.59 40.24 -6.65
C LEU A 397 -9.14 41.02 -7.87
N TYR A 398 -9.46 40.51 -9.06
CA TYR A 398 -9.09 41.17 -10.33
C TYR A 398 -10.04 40.79 -11.47
N ASP A 399 -10.10 41.62 -12.50
CA ASP A 399 -10.62 41.21 -13.80
C ASP A 399 -9.51 40.56 -14.62
N LEU A 400 -9.86 39.57 -15.43
CA LEU A 400 -8.93 38.76 -16.19
C LEU A 400 -9.25 38.81 -17.68
N SER A 401 -8.21 38.98 -18.50
CA SER A 401 -8.26 38.76 -19.94
C SER A 401 -7.08 37.92 -20.40
N LEU A 402 -7.35 36.88 -21.20
CA LEU A 402 -6.35 36.01 -21.81
C LEU A 402 -6.38 36.21 -23.31
N SER A 403 -5.22 36.35 -23.94
CA SER A 403 -5.11 36.61 -25.38
C SER A 403 -3.97 35.84 -26.05
N ILE A 404 -4.12 35.54 -27.34
CA ILE A 404 -3.14 34.76 -28.12
C ILE A 404 -2.71 35.51 -29.39
N LYS A 405 -1.44 35.37 -29.80
CA LYS A 405 -0.77 36.15 -30.87
C LYS A 405 -0.59 37.64 -30.53
N THR A 406 -1.68 38.35 -30.22
CA THR A 406 -1.69 39.77 -29.88
C THR A 406 -2.57 40.02 -28.66
N GLU A 407 -2.43 41.17 -28.00
CA GLU A 407 -3.28 41.55 -26.86
C GLU A 407 -4.77 41.70 -27.25
N SER A 408 -5.04 42.09 -28.50
CA SER A 408 -6.41 42.27 -29.02
C SER A 408 -7.17 40.97 -29.29
N ASN A 409 -6.46 39.84 -29.44
CA ASN A 409 -7.04 38.55 -29.81
C ASN A 409 -7.40 37.77 -28.55
N ILE A 410 -8.46 38.22 -27.90
CA ILE A 410 -8.93 37.72 -26.61
C ILE A 410 -9.61 36.36 -26.80
N VAL A 411 -9.16 35.36 -26.04
CA VAL A 411 -9.72 33.98 -26.02
C VAL A 411 -10.54 33.70 -24.77
N TYR A 412 -10.38 34.49 -23.72
CA TYR A 412 -11.16 34.37 -22.48
C TYR A 412 -11.16 35.67 -21.69
N GLN A 413 -12.30 35.97 -21.06
CA GLN A 413 -12.46 37.07 -20.12
C GLN A 413 -13.32 36.66 -18.94
N ARG A 414 -13.00 37.21 -17.77
CA ARG A 414 -13.85 37.12 -16.59
C ARG A 414 -13.64 38.30 -15.67
N LEU A 415 -14.74 38.89 -15.22
CA LEU A 415 -14.73 39.97 -14.24
C LEU A 415 -14.72 39.39 -12.81
N ALA A 416 -14.15 40.15 -11.88
CA ALA A 416 -14.18 39.89 -10.45
C ALA A 416 -13.78 38.45 -10.06
N VAL A 417 -12.64 37.96 -10.56
CA VAL A 417 -12.08 36.65 -10.20
C VAL A 417 -11.65 36.65 -8.73
N PRO A 418 -12.29 35.87 -7.85
CA PRO A 418 -11.96 35.82 -6.42
C PRO A 418 -10.84 34.80 -6.17
N HIS A 419 -9.59 35.18 -6.41
CA HIS A 419 -8.47 34.25 -6.29
C HIS A 419 -8.07 34.06 -4.82
N GLN A 420 -8.49 32.93 -4.24
CA GLN A 420 -8.18 32.57 -2.86
C GLN A 420 -6.70 32.14 -2.72
N ALA A 421 -6.05 32.57 -1.65
CA ALA A 421 -4.74 32.07 -1.26
C ALA A 421 -4.75 30.54 -1.11
N ARG A 422 -3.64 29.91 -1.49
CA ARG A 422 -3.48 28.45 -1.59
C ARG A 422 -4.24 27.76 -2.72
N SER A 423 -4.85 28.51 -3.63
CA SER A 423 -5.50 27.97 -4.82
C SER A 423 -4.78 28.43 -6.10
N ARG A 424 -5.14 27.81 -7.21
CA ARG A 424 -4.70 28.20 -8.55
C ARG A 424 -5.79 27.88 -9.55
N TRP A 425 -5.61 28.26 -10.81
CA TRP A 425 -6.54 27.92 -11.88
C TRP A 425 -5.83 27.77 -13.22
N THR A 426 -6.51 27.15 -14.19
CA THR A 426 -5.98 27.00 -15.54
C THR A 426 -7.04 27.13 -16.64
N LYS A 427 -6.60 27.59 -17.82
CA LYS A 427 -7.34 27.55 -19.09
C LYS A 427 -6.38 27.15 -20.22
N LYS A 428 -6.85 26.39 -21.21
CA LYS A 428 -6.05 25.96 -22.36
C LYS A 428 -6.75 26.36 -23.66
N PHE A 429 -5.98 26.90 -24.60
CA PHE A 429 -6.45 27.36 -25.91
C PHE A 429 -5.42 27.07 -27.00
N TRP A 430 -5.88 26.94 -28.24
CA TRP A 430 -5.04 26.83 -29.43
C TRP A 430 -4.82 28.19 -30.12
N SER A 431 -3.70 28.32 -30.84
CA SER A 431 -3.34 29.50 -31.62
C SER A 431 -4.22 29.78 -32.85
N GLY A 432 -5.34 29.08 -32.99
CA GLY A 432 -6.27 29.15 -34.10
C GLY A 432 -7.58 28.49 -33.68
N GLU A 433 -8.29 27.89 -34.63
CA GLU A 433 -9.45 27.06 -34.31
C GLU A 433 -9.06 25.94 -33.35
N GLU A 434 -9.88 25.77 -32.31
CA GLU A 434 -9.81 24.66 -31.37
C GLU A 434 -9.91 23.34 -32.15
N LEU A 435 -9.21 22.31 -31.65
CA LEU A 435 -9.26 21.00 -32.29
C LEU A 435 -10.52 20.26 -31.87
N GLU A 436 -11.14 19.56 -32.81
CA GLU A 436 -12.21 18.61 -32.51
C GLU A 436 -11.74 17.55 -31.52
N THR A 437 -12.59 17.16 -30.58
CA THR A 437 -12.24 16.14 -29.58
C THR A 437 -12.26 14.75 -30.20
N LEU A 438 -11.28 13.92 -29.83
CA LEU A 438 -11.19 12.53 -30.24
C LEU A 438 -11.37 11.61 -29.02
N SER A 439 -11.96 10.44 -29.24
CA SER A 439 -11.96 9.37 -28.24
C SER A 439 -10.62 8.63 -28.31
N ILE A 440 -9.99 8.40 -27.16
CA ILE A 440 -8.74 7.64 -27.04
C ILE A 440 -8.94 6.52 -26.03
N ASP A 441 -9.15 5.31 -26.54
CA ASP A 441 -9.10 4.09 -25.73
C ASP A 441 -7.64 3.71 -25.48
N HIS A 442 -7.23 3.78 -24.22
CA HIS A 442 -5.87 3.46 -23.78
C HIS A 442 -5.65 1.95 -23.54
N ASN A 443 -6.64 1.10 -23.84
CA ASN A 443 -6.64 -0.34 -23.62
C ASN A 443 -6.47 -0.67 -22.13
N LEU A 444 -7.56 -0.58 -21.37
CA LEU A 444 -7.56 -0.88 -19.93
C LEU A 444 -6.97 -2.26 -19.62
N SER A 445 -7.26 -3.26 -20.45
CA SER A 445 -6.69 -4.62 -20.33
C SER A 445 -5.17 -4.60 -20.30
N TYR A 446 -4.53 -3.78 -21.12
CA TYR A 446 -3.08 -3.55 -21.07
C TYR A 446 -2.68 -2.70 -19.85
N LEU A 447 -3.37 -1.60 -19.57
CA LEU A 447 -3.03 -0.70 -18.45
C LEU A 447 -2.98 -1.42 -17.10
N VAL A 448 -3.93 -2.32 -16.81
CA VAL A 448 -3.91 -3.06 -15.54
C VAL A 448 -2.68 -3.96 -15.42
N ARG A 449 -2.11 -4.46 -16.53
CA ARG A 449 -0.88 -5.29 -16.53
C ARG A 449 0.39 -4.50 -16.24
N THR A 450 0.40 -3.20 -16.51
CA THR A 450 1.53 -2.33 -16.16
C THR A 450 1.69 -2.13 -14.64
N LYS A 451 0.67 -2.51 -13.84
CA LYS A 451 0.52 -2.20 -12.41
C LYS A 451 0.44 -0.70 -12.09
N SER A 452 0.51 0.22 -13.07
CA SER A 452 0.34 1.67 -12.86
C SER A 452 -1.11 2.08 -12.55
N ILE A 453 -2.07 1.23 -12.91
CA ILE A 453 -3.49 1.34 -12.55
C ILE A 453 -3.88 0.09 -11.73
N PRO A 454 -4.83 0.19 -10.76
CA PRO A 454 -5.41 -0.95 -10.05
C PRO A 454 -5.94 -2.03 -10.98
N ASN A 455 -6.04 -3.27 -10.49
CA ASN A 455 -6.49 -4.41 -11.29
C ASN A 455 -8.01 -4.43 -11.47
N PHE A 456 -8.53 -3.48 -12.24
CA PHE A 456 -9.94 -3.40 -12.61
C PHE A 456 -10.40 -4.66 -13.36
N ASP A 457 -11.66 -5.05 -13.17
CA ASP A 457 -12.30 -6.17 -13.85
C ASP A 457 -12.51 -5.85 -15.32
N ILE A 458 -11.62 -6.38 -16.16
CA ILE A 458 -11.60 -6.15 -17.61
C ILE A 458 -12.71 -6.92 -18.35
N SER A 459 -13.51 -7.74 -17.65
CA SER A 459 -14.70 -8.37 -18.25
C SER A 459 -15.92 -7.43 -18.23
N ARG A 460 -15.80 -6.24 -17.61
CA ARG A 460 -16.87 -5.24 -17.57
C ARG A 460 -16.76 -4.30 -18.75
N THR A 461 -17.92 -3.89 -19.25
CA THR A 461 -18.05 -2.88 -20.29
C THR A 461 -19.08 -1.85 -19.83
N LEU A 462 -18.78 -0.57 -20.04
CA LEU A 462 -19.74 0.50 -19.80
C LEU A 462 -20.81 0.51 -20.90
N SER A 463 -22.08 0.54 -20.50
CA SER A 463 -23.17 0.73 -21.46
C SER A 463 -23.14 2.15 -22.04
N GLN A 464 -23.54 2.29 -23.31
CA GLN A 464 -23.66 3.61 -23.96
C GLN A 464 -24.63 4.52 -23.20
N GLU A 465 -25.75 3.96 -22.71
CA GLU A 465 -26.70 4.67 -21.84
C GLU A 465 -26.02 5.24 -20.58
N SER A 466 -25.12 4.48 -19.96
CA SER A 466 -24.38 4.95 -18.78
C SER A 466 -23.47 6.14 -19.09
N ILE A 467 -22.86 6.16 -20.28
CA ILE A 467 -22.02 7.27 -20.74
C ILE A 467 -22.89 8.50 -21.03
N GLU A 468 -24.00 8.32 -21.76
CA GLU A 468 -24.93 9.38 -22.14
C GLU A 468 -25.57 10.05 -20.92
N ASN A 469 -26.04 9.26 -19.95
CA ASN A 469 -26.63 9.78 -18.72
C ASN A 469 -25.61 10.57 -17.89
N TYR A 470 -24.36 10.08 -17.81
CA TYR A 470 -23.32 10.78 -17.06
C TYR A 470 -22.89 12.06 -17.78
N TRP A 471 -22.77 12.02 -19.11
CA TRP A 471 -22.55 13.21 -19.93
C TRP A 471 -23.66 14.23 -19.76
N ALA A 472 -24.93 13.82 -19.75
CA ALA A 472 -26.06 14.73 -19.52
C ALA A 472 -25.97 15.43 -18.16
N SER A 473 -25.50 14.74 -17.11
CA SER A 473 -25.27 15.35 -15.79
C SER A 473 -24.20 16.45 -15.85
N TRP A 474 -23.16 16.23 -16.66
CA TRP A 474 -22.09 17.19 -16.86
C TRP A 474 -22.47 18.33 -17.78
N SER A 475 -23.07 18.06 -18.94
CA SER A 475 -23.43 19.07 -19.93
C SER A 475 -24.41 20.09 -19.35
N ASN A 476 -25.38 19.63 -18.55
CA ASN A 476 -26.37 20.47 -17.87
C ASN A 476 -25.81 21.28 -16.69
N GLN A 477 -24.66 20.89 -16.13
CA GLN A 477 -23.99 21.68 -15.07
C GLN A 477 -23.62 23.06 -15.63
N GLN A 478 -23.86 24.14 -14.89
CA GLN A 478 -23.49 25.49 -15.32
C GLN A 478 -22.20 25.97 -14.65
N LYS A 479 -21.83 25.35 -13.51
CA LYS A 479 -20.70 25.74 -12.67
C LYS A 479 -19.38 25.07 -13.13
N LYS A 480 -18.82 25.44 -14.28
CA LYS A 480 -17.61 24.81 -14.88
C LYS A 480 -16.46 25.78 -15.18
N ASP A 481 -16.56 27.02 -14.73
CA ASP A 481 -15.55 28.04 -14.92
C ASP A 481 -14.58 28.16 -13.73
N LEU A 482 -13.64 29.12 -13.75
CA LEU A 482 -12.65 29.31 -12.69
C LEU A 482 -13.29 29.31 -11.29
N PHE A 483 -12.71 28.51 -10.38
CA PHE A 483 -13.18 28.35 -8.99
C PHE A 483 -14.60 27.81 -8.81
N GLU A 484 -15.28 27.43 -9.89
CA GLU A 484 -16.57 26.78 -9.82
C GLU A 484 -16.44 25.27 -9.66
N LYS A 485 -17.46 24.63 -9.08
CA LYS A 485 -17.30 23.29 -8.52
C LYS A 485 -17.35 22.12 -9.50
N GLY A 486 -17.91 22.30 -10.70
CA GLY A 486 -18.23 21.19 -11.59
C GLY A 486 -19.09 20.14 -10.87
N LEU A 487 -18.58 18.91 -10.78
CA LEU A 487 -19.20 17.81 -10.01
C LEU A 487 -18.51 17.55 -8.66
N TRP A 488 -17.53 18.37 -8.27
CA TRP A 488 -16.87 18.23 -6.97
C TRP A 488 -17.78 18.67 -5.83
N GLN A 489 -17.50 18.12 -4.64
CA GLN A 489 -18.05 18.59 -3.39
C GLN A 489 -17.05 19.59 -2.74
N PRO A 490 -17.34 20.91 -2.72
CA PRO A 490 -16.37 21.90 -2.23
C PRO A 490 -15.93 21.68 -0.78
N LEU A 491 -16.89 21.32 0.09
CA LEU A 491 -16.64 20.89 1.46
C LEU A 491 -16.34 19.39 1.48
N MET A 492 -15.06 19.01 1.38
CA MET A 492 -14.66 17.60 1.32
C MET A 492 -15.18 16.78 2.50
N SER A 493 -15.27 17.39 3.70
CA SER A 493 -15.77 16.73 4.92
C SER A 493 -17.28 16.46 4.94
N THR A 494 -18.02 16.84 3.90
CA THR A 494 -19.45 16.51 3.78
C THR A 494 -19.63 15.00 3.93
N ALA A 495 -20.63 14.52 4.66
CA ALA A 495 -20.86 13.08 4.82
C ALA A 495 -21.62 12.49 3.62
N GLY A 496 -21.52 11.17 3.42
CA GLY A 496 -22.26 10.41 2.42
C GLY A 496 -21.42 9.92 1.24
N GLY A 497 -21.95 8.93 0.51
CA GLY A 497 -21.32 8.39 -0.70
C GLY A 497 -21.37 9.41 -1.85
N ARG A 498 -20.25 9.63 -2.53
CA ARG A 498 -20.11 10.66 -3.56
C ARG A 498 -19.18 10.27 -4.71
N PRO A 499 -19.47 10.67 -5.96
CA PRO A 499 -18.67 10.28 -7.12
C PRO A 499 -17.21 10.75 -7.11
N ASP A 500 -16.86 11.71 -6.27
CA ASP A 500 -15.52 12.29 -6.19
C ASP A 500 -14.53 11.50 -5.34
N ILE A 501 -14.97 10.78 -4.30
CA ILE A 501 -14.08 10.08 -3.35
C ILE A 501 -13.78 8.64 -3.77
N GLY A 502 -12.91 7.90 -3.08
CA GLY A 502 -12.51 6.52 -3.41
C GLY A 502 -11.15 6.45 -4.12
N ILE A 503 -10.73 5.28 -4.62
CA ILE A 503 -9.37 5.11 -5.19
C ILE A 503 -9.10 6.07 -6.36
N TYR A 504 -10.09 6.22 -7.23
CA TYR A 504 -10.21 7.25 -8.25
C TYR A 504 -11.68 7.74 -8.27
N PRO A 505 -11.92 9.00 -8.64
CA PRO A 505 -13.28 9.49 -8.89
C PRO A 505 -13.99 8.69 -9.98
N THR A 506 -15.32 8.58 -9.89
CA THR A 506 -16.16 7.80 -10.82
C THR A 506 -15.96 8.18 -12.27
N TRP A 507 -15.85 9.47 -12.58
CA TRP A 507 -15.59 9.94 -13.95
C TRP A 507 -14.24 9.47 -14.50
N THR A 508 -13.23 9.34 -13.63
CA THR A 508 -11.90 8.87 -14.02
C THR A 508 -11.93 7.38 -14.32
N VAL A 509 -12.59 6.59 -13.47
CA VAL A 509 -12.76 5.15 -13.73
C VAL A 509 -13.61 4.93 -14.98
N LYS A 510 -14.67 5.71 -15.17
CA LYS A 510 -15.50 5.61 -16.37
C LYS A 510 -14.69 5.89 -17.64
N TRP A 511 -13.85 6.93 -17.63
CA TRP A 511 -12.94 7.23 -18.73
C TRP A 511 -11.94 6.10 -19.01
N LEU A 512 -11.36 5.50 -17.96
CA LEU A 512 -10.44 4.35 -18.11
C LEU A 512 -11.08 3.16 -18.84
N TYR A 513 -12.37 2.90 -18.60
CA TYR A 513 -13.10 1.79 -19.21
C TYR A 513 -13.56 2.05 -20.65
N SER A 514 -13.86 3.30 -21.01
CA SER A 514 -14.51 3.61 -22.29
C SER A 514 -13.58 4.23 -23.33
N GLY A 515 -12.58 5.00 -22.92
CA GLY A 515 -11.85 5.90 -23.82
C GLY A 515 -12.70 7.00 -24.47
N ASP A 516 -13.97 7.15 -24.05
CA ASP A 516 -14.94 8.05 -24.66
C ASP A 516 -14.59 9.52 -24.37
N TRP A 517 -14.59 10.34 -25.41
CA TRP A 517 -14.23 11.76 -25.35
C TRP A 517 -15.06 12.55 -24.31
N ARG A 518 -16.33 12.20 -24.08
CA ARG A 518 -17.20 12.86 -23.10
C ARG A 518 -16.70 12.62 -21.68
N LEU A 519 -16.34 11.39 -21.38
CA LEU A 519 -15.82 11.01 -20.06
C LEU A 519 -14.40 11.53 -19.86
N GLN A 520 -13.60 11.58 -20.93
CA GLN A 520 -12.31 12.27 -20.92
C GLN A 520 -12.47 13.76 -20.59
N GLU A 521 -13.40 14.46 -21.25
CA GLU A 521 -13.66 15.88 -20.96
C GLU A 521 -14.01 16.08 -19.49
N ILE A 522 -14.93 15.28 -18.95
CA ILE A 522 -15.31 15.36 -17.52
C ILE A 522 -14.08 15.12 -16.64
N ALA A 523 -13.31 14.05 -16.91
CA ALA A 523 -12.17 13.69 -16.08
C ALA A 523 -11.06 14.74 -16.08
N LEU A 524 -10.75 15.33 -17.24
CA LEU A 524 -9.73 16.36 -17.37
C LEU A 524 -10.23 17.69 -16.79
N LYS A 525 -11.46 18.11 -17.12
CA LYS A 525 -12.00 19.38 -16.63
C LYS A 525 -12.19 19.38 -15.12
N GLN A 526 -12.63 18.27 -14.54
CA GLN A 526 -12.72 18.13 -13.08
C GLN A 526 -11.35 18.31 -12.44
N SER A 527 -10.30 17.67 -12.95
CA SER A 527 -8.94 17.88 -12.43
C SER A 527 -8.45 19.33 -12.59
N GLU A 528 -8.86 20.05 -13.64
CA GLU A 528 -8.57 21.50 -13.76
C GLU A 528 -9.31 22.34 -12.71
N LEU A 529 -10.57 21.99 -12.40
CA LEU A 529 -11.37 22.69 -11.40
C LEU A 529 -10.92 22.40 -9.96
N ALA A 530 -10.31 21.25 -9.72
CA ALA A 530 -9.79 20.85 -8.41
C ALA A 530 -8.68 21.80 -7.89
N ALA A 531 -8.03 22.53 -8.79
CA ALA A 531 -7.05 23.57 -8.47
C ALA A 531 -7.62 24.69 -7.56
N ALA A 532 -8.95 24.80 -7.48
CA ALA A 532 -9.65 25.71 -6.59
C ALA A 532 -9.54 25.34 -5.10
N TRP A 533 -9.24 24.09 -4.75
CA TRP A 533 -9.02 23.72 -3.35
C TRP A 533 -7.78 24.42 -2.79
N PRO A 534 -7.85 24.97 -1.56
CA PRO A 534 -6.73 25.68 -0.94
C PRO A 534 -5.65 24.73 -0.37
N ILE A 535 -5.15 23.80 -1.20
CA ILE A 535 -4.15 22.77 -0.87
C ILE A 535 -2.75 23.09 -1.40
N HIS A 536 -2.58 24.21 -2.09
CA HIS A 536 -1.38 24.54 -2.86
C HIS A 536 -0.50 25.52 -2.08
N ILE A 537 0.74 25.15 -1.79
CA ILE A 537 1.76 26.12 -1.34
C ILE A 537 3.10 25.75 -1.98
N ARG A 538 3.81 26.76 -2.50
CA ARG A 538 5.20 26.66 -2.90
C ARG A 538 6.10 27.42 -1.95
N GLU A 539 7.31 26.92 -1.76
CA GLU A 539 8.34 27.64 -1.01
C GLU A 539 8.80 28.89 -1.77
N GLY A 540 8.83 30.03 -1.08
CA GLY A 540 9.34 31.31 -1.55
C GLY A 540 10.66 31.73 -0.91
N ASP A 541 11.04 31.13 0.22
CA ASP A 541 12.30 31.42 0.92
C ASP A 541 13.49 30.77 0.20
N THR A 542 14.40 31.62 -0.29
CA THR A 542 15.66 31.20 -0.96
C THR A 542 16.62 30.42 -0.06
N GLY A 543 16.47 30.49 1.26
CA GLY A 543 17.35 29.81 2.23
C GLY A 543 17.03 28.34 2.45
N ARG A 544 15.87 27.85 1.99
CA ARG A 544 15.36 26.50 2.29
C ARG A 544 15.85 25.46 1.31
N LYS A 545 16.06 24.22 1.81
CA LYS A 545 16.43 23.07 0.97
C LYS A 545 15.33 22.01 0.97
N PHE A 546 14.94 21.57 -0.21
CA PHE A 546 13.83 20.66 -0.43
C PHE A 546 14.11 19.26 0.11
N ASP A 547 15.29 18.72 -0.17
CA ASP A 547 15.59 17.32 0.06
C ASP A 547 16.24 17.07 1.43
N PHE A 548 16.21 15.81 1.87
CA PHE A 548 16.80 15.41 3.16
C PHE A 548 18.33 15.53 3.21
N SER A 549 19.04 15.66 2.08
CA SER A 549 20.48 15.87 2.06
C SER A 549 20.90 17.34 2.05
N GLY A 550 19.94 18.26 1.94
CA GLY A 550 20.19 19.70 1.97
C GLY A 550 20.84 20.25 0.70
N LYS A 551 20.72 19.56 -0.44
CA LYS A 551 21.42 19.89 -1.70
C LYS A 551 20.57 20.62 -2.71
N ILE A 552 19.24 20.52 -2.60
CA ILE A 552 18.31 21.01 -3.61
C ILE A 552 17.57 22.21 -3.05
N ASP A 553 17.62 23.34 -3.74
CA ASP A 553 16.87 24.54 -3.35
C ASP A 553 15.37 24.25 -3.37
N ALA A 554 14.67 24.72 -2.32
CA ALA A 554 13.24 24.50 -2.19
C ALA A 554 12.40 25.52 -2.98
N ILE A 555 12.97 26.66 -3.36
CA ILE A 555 12.23 27.74 -4.01
C ILE A 555 11.45 27.26 -5.25
N GLY A 556 10.16 27.59 -5.31
CA GLY A 556 9.25 27.20 -6.38
C GLY A 556 8.76 25.74 -6.33
N LYS A 557 9.24 24.92 -5.39
CA LYS A 557 8.77 23.54 -5.17
C LYS A 557 7.60 23.52 -4.21
N ILE A 558 6.86 22.42 -4.19
CA ILE A 558 5.90 22.12 -3.12
C ILE A 558 6.61 22.23 -1.76
N LEU A 559 5.86 22.57 -0.72
CA LEU A 559 6.43 22.56 0.64
C LEU A 559 6.97 21.17 0.99
N SER A 560 8.20 21.16 1.49
CA SER A 560 8.87 19.97 1.98
C SER A 560 8.94 19.97 3.49
N MET A 561 8.92 18.76 4.04
CA MET A 561 9.05 18.49 5.46
C MET A 561 10.47 18.01 5.82
N SER A 562 11.43 18.08 4.89
CA SER A 562 12.82 17.78 5.21
C SER A 562 13.32 18.67 6.36
N HIS A 563 14.33 18.23 7.10
CA HIS A 563 14.90 19.00 8.22
C HIS A 563 15.44 20.38 7.81
N HIS A 564 15.68 20.59 6.51
CA HIS A 564 16.19 21.85 5.94
C HIS A 564 15.10 22.70 5.27
N ALA A 565 13.86 22.22 5.26
CA ALA A 565 12.68 22.90 4.76
C ALA A 565 11.81 23.35 5.94
N ARG A 566 10.56 22.89 6.03
CA ARG A 566 9.60 23.28 7.08
C ARG A 566 9.00 22.04 7.77
N PRO A 567 9.79 21.28 8.56
CA PRO A 567 9.35 20.00 9.13
C PRO A 567 8.13 20.13 10.07
N THR A 568 7.95 21.28 10.73
CA THR A 568 6.82 21.50 11.65
C THR A 568 5.64 22.22 11.01
N HIS A 569 5.65 22.51 9.70
CA HIS A 569 4.55 23.21 9.05
C HIS A 569 3.22 22.44 9.09
N TRP A 570 2.10 23.14 9.25
CA TRP A 570 0.75 22.59 9.09
C TRP A 570 -0.02 23.42 8.07
N ILE A 571 -0.41 22.81 6.96
CA ILE A 571 -1.00 23.53 5.84
C ILE A 571 -2.34 24.20 6.18
N ASP A 572 -3.18 23.54 6.98
CA ASP A 572 -4.49 24.08 7.38
C ASP A 572 -4.42 25.14 8.46
N ARG A 573 -3.37 25.09 9.29
CA ARG A 573 -3.14 26.06 10.36
C ARG A 573 -1.69 26.52 10.35
N PRO A 574 -1.25 27.30 9.35
CA PRO A 574 0.16 27.60 9.12
C PRO A 574 0.83 28.47 10.20
N GLN A 575 0.05 28.96 11.17
CA GLN A 575 0.50 29.72 12.33
C GLN A 575 0.12 29.04 13.65
N TRP A 576 -0.15 27.73 13.63
CA TRP A 576 -0.45 26.97 14.84
C TRP A 576 0.69 27.07 15.85
N HIS A 577 0.34 27.09 17.13
CA HIS A 577 1.27 27.43 18.20
C HIS A 577 2.38 26.38 18.42
N GLU A 578 2.19 25.15 17.95
CA GLU A 578 3.19 24.07 18.01
C GLU A 578 4.14 24.06 16.79
N ILE A 579 3.94 24.97 15.84
CA ILE A 579 4.83 25.15 14.69
C ILE A 579 6.00 26.03 15.13
N ASN A 580 7.22 25.60 14.82
CA ASN A 580 8.42 26.40 15.05
C ASN A 580 8.29 27.74 14.31
N GLU A 581 8.71 28.85 14.93
CA GLU A 581 8.60 30.18 14.31
C GLU A 581 9.23 30.24 12.91
N SER A 582 10.33 29.51 12.67
CA SER A 582 10.95 29.42 11.35
C SER A 582 10.06 28.73 10.32
N ASP A 583 9.16 27.84 10.69
CA ASP A 583 8.37 27.04 9.76
C ASP A 583 6.99 27.63 9.49
N LYS A 584 6.61 28.67 10.25
CA LYS A 584 5.34 29.38 10.08
C LYS A 584 5.26 30.06 8.71
N ILE A 585 4.04 30.11 8.20
CA ILE A 585 3.70 30.79 6.95
C ILE A 585 2.61 31.81 7.26
N TYR A 586 2.78 33.03 6.77
CA TYR A 586 1.91 34.14 7.10
C TYR A 586 0.99 34.50 5.93
N PHE A 587 -0.30 34.60 6.22
CA PHE A 587 -1.26 35.21 5.31
C PHE A 587 -1.18 36.73 5.46
N LEU A 588 -1.00 37.42 4.35
CA LEU A 588 -0.93 38.86 4.29
C LEU A 588 -2.36 39.42 4.21
N ASN A 589 -2.63 40.53 4.92
CA ASN A 589 -3.89 41.28 4.86
C ASN A 589 -5.19 40.55 5.30
N VAL A 590 -5.12 39.49 6.11
CA VAL A 590 -6.29 39.03 6.88
C VAL A 590 -6.35 39.79 8.20
N ASN A 591 -7.56 40.16 8.64
CA ASN A 591 -7.82 40.67 9.98
C ASN A 591 -7.40 39.61 11.04
N ASN A 592 -6.11 39.56 11.36
CA ASN A 592 -5.42 38.98 12.52
C ASN A 592 -5.96 37.69 13.18
N ASN A 593 -6.55 36.72 12.47
CA ASN A 593 -6.67 35.36 13.01
C ASN A 593 -6.91 34.25 11.96
N PRO A 594 -5.92 33.39 11.63
CA PRO A 594 -6.17 32.20 10.83
C PRO A 594 -7.02 31.13 11.56
N ARG A 595 -7.34 31.30 12.85
CA ARG A 595 -8.24 30.42 13.62
C ARG A 595 -9.71 30.84 13.54
N ASP A 596 -10.05 31.97 12.94
CA ASP A 596 -11.43 32.43 12.90
C ASP A 596 -12.15 31.98 11.62
N TRP A 597 -12.24 30.67 11.41
CA TRP A 597 -13.00 30.10 10.29
C TRP A 597 -14.49 30.49 10.34
N GLN A 598 -15.00 30.78 11.54
CA GLN A 598 -16.39 31.19 11.73
C GLN A 598 -16.64 32.63 11.23
N ASN A 599 -15.62 33.50 11.24
CA ASN A 599 -15.72 34.88 10.75
C ASN A 599 -14.86 35.20 9.50
N TYR A 600 -14.06 34.26 8.97
CA TYR A 600 -13.35 34.44 7.69
C TYR A 600 -14.38 34.59 6.56
N GLN A 601 -14.42 35.80 6.00
CA GLN A 601 -15.24 36.12 4.83
C GLN A 601 -14.33 36.06 3.60
N PRO A 602 -14.30 34.94 2.85
CA PRO A 602 -13.52 34.87 1.62
C PRO A 602 -13.98 35.94 0.64
N ILE A 603 -13.03 36.47 -0.14
CA ILE A 603 -13.35 37.33 -1.28
C ILE A 603 -14.33 36.56 -2.18
N GLY A 604 -15.52 37.12 -2.43
CA GLY A 604 -16.58 36.48 -3.22
C GLY A 604 -17.66 35.72 -2.44
N GLY A 605 -17.63 35.70 -1.10
CA GLY A 605 -18.73 35.20 -0.24
C GLY A 605 -18.68 33.70 0.10
N GLN A 606 -19.48 33.29 1.08
CA GLN A 606 -19.44 31.93 1.68
C GLN A 606 -19.77 30.77 0.73
N SER A 607 -20.49 31.01 -0.38
CA SER A 607 -20.86 29.97 -1.35
C SER A 607 -19.69 29.41 -2.17
N ASN A 608 -18.51 30.04 -2.09
CA ASN A 608 -17.29 29.65 -2.79
C ASN A 608 -16.26 28.95 -1.88
N GLN A 609 -16.64 28.56 -0.65
CA GLN A 609 -15.70 27.96 0.29
C GLN A 609 -15.35 26.51 -0.13
N TRP A 610 -14.20 26.38 -0.75
CA TRP A 610 -13.50 25.12 -0.93
C TRP A 610 -12.76 24.76 0.36
N LEU A 611 -13.10 23.61 0.93
CA LEU A 611 -12.50 23.11 2.17
C LEU A 611 -11.97 21.70 1.93
N PRO A 612 -10.64 21.53 1.88
CA PRO A 612 -10.04 20.22 1.73
C PRO A 612 -10.14 19.43 3.03
N ASP A 613 -10.04 18.11 2.92
CA ASP A 613 -10.04 17.20 4.06
C ASP A 613 -9.32 15.91 3.66
N THR A 614 -8.34 15.50 4.47
CA THR A 614 -7.58 14.27 4.21
C THR A 614 -8.46 13.01 4.24
N ALA A 615 -9.48 12.95 5.11
CA ALA A 615 -10.35 11.78 5.24
C ALA A 615 -11.28 11.55 4.05
N HIS A 616 -11.51 12.56 3.21
CA HIS A 616 -12.29 12.48 1.98
C HIS A 616 -11.47 12.87 0.75
N HIS A 617 -10.13 12.84 0.85
CA HIS A 617 -9.26 13.31 -0.20
C HIS A 617 -9.33 12.40 -1.43
N PRO A 618 -9.71 12.93 -2.61
CA PRO A 618 -9.77 12.15 -3.83
C PRO A 618 -8.38 12.00 -4.47
N ASP A 619 -8.25 11.08 -5.42
CA ASP A 619 -7.12 11.16 -6.35
C ASP A 619 -7.47 12.15 -7.47
N ILE A 620 -6.84 13.32 -7.42
CA ILE A 620 -7.23 14.48 -8.22
C ILE A 620 -6.72 14.39 -9.66
N ALA A 621 -5.56 13.77 -9.89
CA ALA A 621 -4.82 13.98 -11.14
C ALA A 621 -3.90 12.84 -11.58
N SER A 622 -3.77 11.74 -10.83
CA SER A 622 -2.76 10.72 -11.13
C SER A 622 -3.02 10.03 -12.48
N PRO A 623 -4.24 9.51 -12.78
CA PRO A 623 -4.55 8.97 -14.10
C PRO A 623 -4.50 10.01 -15.22
N GLN A 624 -4.89 11.25 -14.93
CA GLN A 624 -4.88 12.36 -15.88
C GLN A 624 -3.46 12.63 -16.37
N TYR A 625 -2.48 12.74 -15.45
CA TYR A 625 -1.07 12.85 -15.84
C TYR A 625 -0.56 11.57 -16.52
N LEU A 626 -0.87 10.39 -15.96
CA LEU A 626 -0.40 9.12 -16.50
C LEU A 626 -0.76 8.93 -17.98
N LEU A 627 -1.97 9.35 -18.38
CA LEU A 627 -2.50 9.14 -19.73
C LEU A 627 -2.34 10.32 -20.69
N THR A 628 -2.07 11.53 -20.19
CA THR A 628 -1.90 12.73 -21.05
C THR A 628 -0.45 13.26 -21.11
N GLY A 629 0.34 13.02 -20.05
CA GLY A 629 1.64 13.66 -19.88
C GLY A 629 1.58 15.18 -19.62
N ASP A 630 0.40 15.75 -19.37
CA ASP A 630 0.25 17.20 -19.12
C ASP A 630 0.87 17.57 -17.76
N TYR A 631 1.83 18.49 -17.81
CA TYR A 631 2.58 18.93 -16.63
C TYR A 631 1.69 19.57 -15.56
N PHE A 632 0.56 20.19 -15.92
CA PHE A 632 -0.35 20.75 -14.94
C PHE A 632 -0.90 19.66 -14.00
N PHE A 633 -1.34 18.53 -14.54
CA PHE A 633 -1.84 17.40 -13.74
C PHE A 633 -0.74 16.75 -12.89
N LEU A 634 0.51 16.74 -13.37
CA LEU A 634 1.66 16.33 -12.56
C LEU A 634 1.81 17.23 -11.31
N GLU A 635 1.65 18.53 -11.46
CA GLU A 635 1.71 19.47 -10.34
C GLU A 635 0.53 19.32 -9.39
N GLU A 636 -0.70 19.17 -9.90
CA GLU A 636 -1.88 18.94 -9.04
C GLU A 636 -1.71 17.69 -8.17
N MET A 637 -1.14 16.62 -8.73
CA MET A 637 -0.79 15.41 -7.98
C MET A 637 0.27 15.68 -6.90
N LEU A 638 1.30 16.48 -7.21
CA LEU A 638 2.33 16.88 -6.25
C LEU A 638 1.76 17.71 -5.08
N PHE A 639 0.90 18.68 -5.37
CA PHE A 639 0.24 19.51 -4.35
C PHE A 639 -0.70 18.69 -3.48
N SER A 640 -1.49 17.81 -4.09
CA SER A 640 -2.34 16.84 -3.40
C SER A 640 -1.53 16.00 -2.40
N SER A 641 -0.37 15.48 -2.81
CA SER A 641 0.53 14.74 -1.91
C SER A 641 1.17 15.61 -0.84
N ALA A 642 1.54 16.85 -1.14
CA ALA A 642 2.10 17.78 -0.16
C ALA A 642 1.07 18.11 0.94
N PHE A 643 -0.19 18.33 0.55
CA PHE A 643 -1.30 18.58 1.46
C PHE A 643 -1.52 17.41 2.41
N VAL A 644 -1.80 16.20 1.92
CA VAL A 644 -2.03 15.04 2.80
C VAL A 644 -0.81 14.67 3.66
N SER A 645 0.37 15.16 3.28
CA SER A 645 1.58 14.98 4.08
C SER A 645 1.68 15.95 5.25
N SER A 646 1.16 17.16 5.09
CA SER A 646 1.27 18.26 6.04
C SER A 646 -0.02 18.51 6.82
N ASP A 647 -1.16 17.98 6.36
CA ASP A 647 -2.44 17.91 7.06
C ASP A 647 -2.53 16.64 7.94
N ASN A 648 -1.56 16.49 8.83
CA ASN A 648 -1.61 15.51 9.91
C ASN A 648 -2.04 16.27 11.17
N ASN A 649 -3.28 16.05 11.59
CA ASN A 649 -3.89 16.77 12.71
C ASN A 649 -3.34 16.21 14.04
N ALA A 650 -2.72 17.10 14.82
CA ALA A 650 -2.17 16.90 16.16
C ALA A 650 -3.22 16.55 17.24
N LYS A 651 -4.16 15.63 16.99
CA LYS A 651 -5.17 15.21 17.98
C LYS A 651 -4.59 14.36 19.14
N GLY A 652 -3.27 14.25 19.27
CA GLY A 652 -2.63 13.49 20.35
C GLY A 652 -1.26 13.95 20.84
N PHE A 653 -0.53 14.84 20.15
CA PHE A 653 0.92 14.99 20.44
C PHE A 653 1.40 16.43 20.39
N SER A 654 1.94 16.91 21.51
CA SER A 654 2.36 18.31 21.77
C SER A 654 3.71 18.72 21.19
N SER A 655 4.37 17.82 20.46
CA SER A 655 5.58 18.14 19.70
C SER A 655 5.43 17.58 18.28
N THR A 656 5.85 18.35 17.28
CA THR A 656 6.03 17.93 15.88
C THR A 656 4.77 17.46 15.11
N LEU A 657 3.58 17.81 15.61
CA LEU A 657 2.28 17.59 14.97
C LEU A 657 1.98 16.12 14.63
N GLY A 658 2.46 15.17 15.46
CA GLY A 658 2.18 13.75 15.26
C GLY A 658 2.81 13.15 14.01
N ARG A 659 3.87 13.75 13.47
CA ARG A 659 4.53 13.29 12.24
C ARG A 659 5.84 12.55 12.44
N GLY A 660 6.17 12.23 13.69
CA GLY A 660 7.41 11.59 14.08
C GLY A 660 8.28 12.48 14.96
N PRO A 661 9.43 11.99 15.44
CA PRO A 661 10.24 12.68 16.45
C PRO A 661 10.66 14.11 16.08
N THR A 662 10.86 14.42 14.80
CA THR A 662 11.22 15.79 14.36
C THR A 662 10.17 16.44 13.48
N GLY A 663 9.10 15.72 13.14
CA GLY A 663 8.07 16.14 12.18
C GLY A 663 8.45 15.92 10.72
N ALA A 664 9.71 15.55 10.45
CA ALA A 664 10.25 15.34 9.11
C ALA A 664 10.01 13.90 8.59
N GLU A 665 9.65 12.99 9.49
CA GLU A 665 9.44 11.58 9.16
C GLU A 665 8.14 11.38 8.35
N GLY A 666 7.18 12.29 8.51
CA GLY A 666 5.96 12.39 7.73
C GLY A 666 4.94 11.30 8.03
N ALA A 667 4.72 10.97 9.31
CA ALA A 667 3.70 9.99 9.71
C ALA A 667 2.30 10.28 9.14
N LEU A 668 1.45 9.25 9.11
CA LEU A 668 0.09 9.30 8.56
C LEU A 668 -0.98 8.73 9.52
N TYR A 669 -0.71 8.60 10.82
CA TYR A 669 -1.64 7.96 11.77
C TYR A 669 -2.68 8.92 12.39
N SER A 670 -2.82 10.16 11.92
CA SER A 670 -3.81 11.09 12.46
C SER A 670 -5.14 11.09 11.72
N GLY A 671 -6.16 11.60 12.40
CA GLY A 671 -7.48 11.83 11.79
C GLY A 671 -8.31 10.56 11.78
N GLU A 672 -9.25 10.46 10.86
CA GLU A 672 -10.08 9.26 10.74
C GLU A 672 -9.30 8.13 10.07
N THR A 673 -9.60 6.87 10.42
CA THR A 673 -8.95 5.67 9.86
C THR A 673 -8.80 5.74 8.34
N ARG A 674 -9.86 6.13 7.60
CA ARG A 674 -9.80 6.24 6.14
C ARG A 674 -8.82 7.31 5.63
N GLY A 675 -8.61 8.40 6.38
CA GLY A 675 -7.69 9.46 6.01
C GLY A 675 -6.24 9.00 5.99
N GLN A 676 -5.87 8.11 6.92
CA GLN A 676 -4.55 7.47 6.93
C GLN A 676 -4.31 6.67 5.63
N GLY A 677 -5.32 5.92 5.19
CA GLY A 677 -5.30 5.15 3.94
C GLY A 677 -5.27 6.03 2.70
N TRP A 678 -6.10 7.06 2.64
CA TRP A 678 -6.15 8.00 1.52
C TRP A 678 -4.88 8.82 1.38
N ALA A 679 -4.28 9.26 2.48
CA ALA A 679 -2.99 9.92 2.46
C ALA A 679 -1.88 8.99 1.93
N LEU A 680 -1.84 7.73 2.39
CA LEU A 680 -0.87 6.75 1.88
C LEU A 680 -1.06 6.52 0.39
N ARG A 681 -2.30 6.25 -0.05
CA ARG A 681 -2.65 6.05 -1.47
C ARG A 681 -2.18 7.22 -2.34
N THR A 682 -2.44 8.45 -1.92
CA THR A 682 -2.06 9.65 -2.68
C THR A 682 -0.53 9.76 -2.82
N ARG A 683 0.24 9.52 -1.75
CA ARG A 683 1.70 9.55 -1.81
C ARG A 683 2.31 8.40 -2.62
N VAL A 684 1.75 7.18 -2.56
CA VAL A 684 2.29 6.04 -3.33
C VAL A 684 1.99 6.17 -4.82
N HIS A 685 0.81 6.67 -5.20
CA HIS A 685 0.49 7.00 -6.59
C HIS A 685 1.44 8.08 -7.13
N THR A 686 1.69 9.11 -6.32
CA THR A 686 2.61 10.20 -6.68
C THR A 686 4.03 9.67 -6.92
N TYR A 687 4.58 8.87 -6.01
CA TYR A 687 5.89 8.25 -6.19
C TYR A 687 5.97 7.39 -7.47
N ASP A 688 4.93 6.58 -7.73
CA ASP A 688 4.94 5.64 -8.85
C ASP A 688 5.02 6.34 -10.21
N ILE A 689 4.39 7.50 -10.34
CA ILE A 689 4.17 8.18 -11.63
C ILE A 689 5.12 9.39 -11.81
N LEU A 690 5.80 9.86 -10.76
CA LEU A 690 6.79 10.95 -10.88
C LEU A 690 7.97 10.61 -11.83
N PRO A 691 8.40 11.55 -12.69
CA PRO A 691 9.59 11.37 -13.51
C PRO A 691 10.86 11.11 -12.68
N ASP A 692 11.80 10.35 -13.23
CA ASP A 692 13.01 9.91 -12.50
C ASP A 692 13.92 11.07 -12.07
N ASN A 693 13.89 12.19 -12.80
CA ASN A 693 14.71 13.36 -12.50
C ASN A 693 14.07 14.33 -11.49
N PHE A 694 12.89 14.02 -10.95
CA PHE A 694 12.23 14.86 -9.95
C PHE A 694 12.74 14.54 -8.54
N PRO A 695 13.26 15.51 -7.78
CA PRO A 695 13.67 15.26 -6.39
C PRO A 695 12.51 14.86 -5.48
N GLU A 696 11.28 15.26 -5.82
CA GLU A 696 10.04 14.87 -5.15
C GLU A 696 9.87 13.34 -5.13
N LYS A 697 10.42 12.61 -6.13
CA LYS A 697 10.32 11.15 -6.20
C LYS A 697 11.02 10.47 -5.02
N ASN A 698 12.29 10.81 -4.79
CA ASN A 698 13.05 10.27 -3.65
C ASN A 698 12.48 10.75 -2.31
N TYR A 699 11.98 12.00 -2.26
CA TYR A 699 11.33 12.54 -1.07
C TYR A 699 10.11 11.72 -0.67
N PHE A 700 9.14 11.52 -1.57
CA PHE A 700 7.94 10.72 -1.28
C PHE A 700 8.26 9.25 -1.06
N HIS A 701 9.25 8.69 -1.75
CA HIS A 701 9.70 7.32 -1.50
C HIS A 701 10.10 7.11 -0.03
N LYS A 702 10.93 8.02 0.50
CA LYS A 702 11.37 7.97 1.90
C LYS A 702 10.21 8.14 2.87
N LEU A 703 9.30 9.08 2.61
CA LEU A 703 8.11 9.29 3.45
C LEU A 703 7.18 8.07 3.46
N ASN A 704 7.00 7.39 2.33
CA ASN A 704 6.17 6.19 2.24
C ASN A 704 6.76 5.04 3.04
N GLN A 705 8.07 4.80 2.90
CA GLN A 705 8.76 3.77 3.69
C GLN A 705 8.68 4.07 5.19
N ASN A 706 8.83 5.33 5.59
CA ASN A 706 8.67 5.74 6.98
C ASN A 706 7.23 5.48 7.47
N ALA A 707 6.21 5.93 6.74
CA ALA A 707 4.82 5.75 7.12
C ALA A 707 4.45 4.26 7.31
N ILE A 708 4.97 3.37 6.46
CA ILE A 708 4.76 1.93 6.57
C ILE A 708 5.37 1.38 7.87
N SER A 709 6.65 1.67 8.14
CA SER A 709 7.31 1.21 9.38
C SER A 709 6.66 1.82 10.63
N MET A 710 6.12 3.03 10.53
CA MET A 710 5.35 3.66 11.60
C MET A 710 4.01 2.95 11.83
N PHE A 711 3.28 2.56 10.77
CA PHE A 711 2.07 1.74 10.94
C PHE A 711 2.38 0.37 11.55
N GLU A 712 3.50 -0.25 11.21
CA GLU A 712 3.96 -1.50 11.85
C GLU A 712 4.21 -1.29 13.34
N GLY A 713 4.88 -0.20 13.72
CA GLY A 713 5.10 0.18 15.12
C GLY A 713 3.80 0.47 15.85
N LEU A 714 2.89 1.22 15.21
CA LEU A 714 1.58 1.59 15.76
C LEU A 714 0.79 0.33 16.15
N GLN A 715 0.73 -0.64 15.24
CA GLN A 715 -0.02 -1.89 15.42
C GLN A 715 0.81 -2.99 16.12
N ALA A 716 2.01 -2.66 16.63
CA ALA A 716 2.93 -3.57 17.31
C ALA A 716 3.30 -4.83 16.50
N LEU A 717 3.32 -4.73 15.18
CA LEU A 717 3.62 -5.80 14.23
C LEU A 717 5.13 -5.98 13.99
N PRO A 718 5.59 -7.13 13.47
CA PRO A 718 6.98 -7.26 13.00
C PRO A 718 7.38 -6.12 12.06
N LEU A 719 8.57 -5.54 12.31
CA LEU A 719 9.14 -4.49 11.47
C LEU A 719 9.70 -5.10 10.18
N THR A 720 9.19 -4.64 9.04
CA THR A 720 9.65 -5.16 7.74
C THR A 720 10.98 -4.54 7.30
N ASP A 721 11.23 -3.29 7.68
CA ASP A 721 12.47 -2.58 7.36
C ASP A 721 13.30 -2.27 8.62
N ILE A 722 14.24 -3.18 8.92
CA ILE A 722 15.10 -3.08 10.11
C ILE A 722 15.93 -1.79 10.16
N THR A 723 16.16 -1.11 9.02
CA THR A 723 16.88 0.17 9.00
C THR A 723 16.10 1.31 9.67
N ARG A 724 14.80 1.09 9.95
CA ARG A 724 13.88 2.05 10.57
C ARG A 724 13.53 1.69 12.02
N GLN A 725 14.31 0.84 12.67
CA GLN A 725 14.07 0.35 14.04
C GLN A 725 13.78 1.48 15.04
N SER A 726 14.56 2.57 15.03
CA SER A 726 14.35 3.69 15.96
C SER A 726 13.00 4.39 15.76
N LEU A 727 12.53 4.50 14.52
CA LEU A 727 11.24 5.11 14.20
C LEU A 727 10.10 4.18 14.59
N TYR A 728 10.26 2.89 14.32
CA TYR A 728 9.33 1.86 14.76
C TYR A 728 9.17 1.84 16.28
N ASP A 729 10.29 1.84 17.02
CA ASP A 729 10.30 1.79 18.49
C ASP A 729 9.64 3.03 19.10
N PHE A 730 9.93 4.21 18.56
CA PHE A 730 9.27 5.46 18.96
C PHE A 730 7.74 5.34 18.80
N VAL A 731 7.27 4.89 17.63
CA VAL A 731 5.81 4.78 17.42
C VAL A 731 5.19 3.71 18.31
N ARG A 732 5.85 2.56 18.46
CA ARG A 732 5.37 1.46 19.30
C ARG A 732 5.28 1.85 20.77
N ASN A 733 6.28 2.55 21.29
CA ASN A 733 6.40 2.82 22.72
C ASN A 733 5.72 4.13 23.14
N ASP A 734 5.66 5.14 22.26
CA ASP A 734 5.18 6.48 22.63
C ASP A 734 3.84 6.84 21.96
N VAL A 735 3.70 6.51 20.67
CA VAL A 735 2.51 6.92 19.89
C VAL A 735 1.35 5.95 20.09
N SER A 736 1.61 4.63 20.02
CA SER A 736 0.57 3.59 20.09
C SER A 736 -0.27 3.69 21.37
N ILE A 737 0.37 3.97 22.52
CA ILE A 737 -0.30 4.13 23.83
C ILE A 737 -1.32 5.28 23.82
N THR A 738 -1.05 6.34 23.05
CA THR A 738 -1.88 7.54 22.98
C THR A 738 -2.93 7.45 21.89
N GLU A 739 -2.66 6.71 20.81
CA GLU A 739 -3.65 6.42 19.77
C GLU A 739 -4.74 5.49 20.31
N PHE A 740 -4.33 4.41 21.00
CA PHE A 740 -5.24 3.48 21.68
C PHE A 740 -5.53 3.94 23.11
N LYS A 741 -6.31 5.01 23.25
CA LYS A 741 -6.51 5.73 24.52
C LYS A 741 -7.11 4.89 25.64
N LYS A 742 -7.92 3.88 25.29
CA LYS A 742 -8.66 3.06 26.27
C LYS A 742 -7.89 1.82 26.67
N THR A 743 -7.30 1.16 25.68
CA THR A 743 -6.68 -0.16 25.83
C THR A 743 -5.16 -0.07 25.98
N HIS A 744 -4.57 1.04 25.54
CA HIS A 744 -3.12 1.28 25.46
C HIS A 744 -2.36 0.25 24.63
N LEU A 745 -3.07 -0.60 23.89
CA LEU A 745 -2.53 -1.71 23.13
C LEU A 745 -3.34 -1.89 21.84
N PRO A 746 -2.70 -2.20 20.70
CA PRO A 746 -3.43 -2.48 19.47
C PRO A 746 -4.27 -3.77 19.58
N SER A 747 -5.29 -3.86 18.73
CA SER A 747 -6.12 -5.06 18.59
C SER A 747 -5.29 -6.28 18.18
N ARG A 748 -5.56 -7.46 18.74
CA ARG A 748 -4.90 -8.72 18.32
C ARG A 748 -5.57 -9.38 17.11
N ILE A 749 -6.82 -9.02 16.86
CA ILE A 749 -7.67 -9.60 15.80
C ILE A 749 -7.80 -8.69 14.58
N GLY A 750 -6.95 -7.68 14.47
CA GLY A 750 -6.80 -6.89 13.25
C GLY A 750 -7.76 -5.71 13.12
N GLN A 751 -8.36 -5.22 14.22
CA GLN A 751 -9.10 -3.96 14.18
C GLN A 751 -8.12 -2.78 14.24
N TRP A 752 -8.23 -1.85 13.28
CA TRP A 752 -7.27 -0.76 13.12
C TRP A 752 -7.35 0.32 14.20
N ASP A 753 -8.53 0.54 14.76
CA ASP A 753 -8.87 1.64 15.68
C ASP A 753 -9.84 1.14 16.77
N GLU A 754 -9.80 1.76 17.96
CA GLU A 754 -10.70 1.46 19.09
C GLU A 754 -12.17 1.74 18.77
N GLY A 755 -12.47 2.59 17.78
CA GLY A 755 -13.82 2.98 17.38
C GLY A 755 -14.36 4.15 18.18
N VAL A 756 -15.69 4.33 18.11
CA VAL A 756 -16.40 5.41 18.82
C VAL A 756 -17.62 4.88 19.58
N SER A 757 -17.97 5.52 20.69
CA SER A 757 -19.18 5.23 21.48
C SER A 757 -20.42 6.00 21.00
N SER A 758 -20.32 6.68 19.87
CA SER A 758 -21.44 7.45 19.31
C SER A 758 -22.64 6.55 19.07
N SER A 759 -23.83 7.06 19.38
CA SER A 759 -25.10 6.41 19.07
C SER A 759 -25.33 6.23 17.58
N SER A 760 -24.45 6.73 16.70
CA SER A 760 -24.43 6.39 15.27
C SER A 760 -23.88 4.99 14.98
N TYR A 761 -23.02 4.47 15.85
CA TYR A 761 -22.32 3.18 15.70
C TYR A 761 -22.76 2.16 16.75
N VAL A 762 -22.88 2.56 18.02
CA VAL A 762 -23.30 1.69 19.12
C VAL A 762 -24.80 1.89 19.36
N LYS A 763 -25.62 1.00 18.78
CA LYS A 763 -27.09 1.09 18.80
C LYS A 763 -27.73 -0.22 19.24
N ALA A 764 -28.74 -0.14 20.10
CA ALA A 764 -29.48 -1.33 20.57
C ALA A 764 -30.21 -2.09 19.45
N THR A 765 -30.49 -1.44 18.32
CA THR A 765 -31.05 -2.10 17.14
C THR A 765 -30.06 -3.02 16.45
N ASP A 766 -28.77 -2.72 16.56
CA ASP A 766 -27.70 -3.35 15.80
C ASP A 766 -26.91 -4.34 16.66
N MET A 767 -26.73 -4.03 17.96
CA MET A 767 -25.89 -4.82 18.88
C MET A 767 -26.30 -4.71 20.37
N ASP A 768 -25.78 -5.58 21.23
CA ASP A 768 -25.95 -5.56 22.69
C ASP A 768 -25.14 -4.43 23.34
N ILE A 769 -25.75 -3.25 23.43
CA ILE A 769 -25.14 -2.05 24.04
C ILE A 769 -24.85 -2.21 25.54
N LYS A 770 -25.34 -3.27 26.21
CA LYS A 770 -24.96 -3.57 27.59
C LYS A 770 -23.62 -4.26 27.69
N LYS A 771 -23.05 -4.71 26.58
CA LYS A 771 -21.74 -5.37 26.50
C LYS A 771 -20.75 -4.63 25.62
N VAL A 772 -21.21 -3.86 24.64
CA VAL A 772 -20.38 -3.11 23.69
C VAL A 772 -20.27 -1.64 24.08
N ASN A 773 -19.03 -1.15 24.20
CA ASN A 773 -18.73 0.27 24.47
C ASN A 773 -18.31 1.06 23.23
N GLN A 774 -17.55 0.42 22.34
CA GLN A 774 -17.05 1.05 21.12
C GLN A 774 -17.38 0.18 19.91
N ALA A 775 -17.61 0.84 18.78
CA ALA A 775 -17.70 0.20 17.48
C ALA A 775 -17.03 1.05 16.40
N ILE A 776 -16.54 0.39 15.36
CA ILE A 776 -15.90 1.01 14.19
C ILE A 776 -16.76 0.81 12.94
N ALA A 777 -16.57 1.64 11.93
CA ALA A 777 -17.02 1.37 10.56
C ALA A 777 -16.01 0.46 9.81
N PRO A 778 -16.35 -0.81 9.49
CA PRO A 778 -15.46 -1.70 8.76
C PRO A 778 -15.02 -1.15 7.40
N TRP A 779 -15.92 -0.44 6.71
CA TRP A 779 -15.62 0.15 5.40
C TRP A 779 -14.47 1.18 5.45
N MET A 780 -14.24 1.86 6.58
CA MET A 780 -13.10 2.78 6.72
C MET A 780 -11.78 1.99 6.75
N GLN A 781 -11.76 0.86 7.45
CA GLN A 781 -10.60 -0.02 7.48
C GLN A 781 -10.39 -0.73 6.13
N ASN A 782 -11.45 -1.04 5.39
CA ASN A 782 -11.31 -1.56 4.03
C ASN A 782 -10.55 -0.57 3.12
N PHE A 783 -10.64 0.74 3.36
CA PHE A 783 -9.81 1.72 2.64
C PHE A 783 -8.32 1.66 3.04
N ILE A 784 -7.99 1.32 4.30
CA ILE A 784 -6.62 0.99 4.70
C ILE A 784 -6.11 -0.23 3.92
N VAL A 785 -6.90 -1.31 3.87
CA VAL A 785 -6.53 -2.53 3.13
C VAL A 785 -6.30 -2.22 1.65
N ILE A 786 -7.16 -1.42 1.02
CA ILE A 786 -7.00 -0.99 -0.38
C ILE A 786 -5.72 -0.17 -0.56
N ALA A 787 -5.43 0.80 0.33
CA ALA A 787 -4.24 1.63 0.23
C ALA A 787 -2.93 0.82 0.43
N LEU A 788 -2.90 -0.07 1.42
CA LEU A 788 -1.77 -0.97 1.67
C LEU A 788 -1.58 -1.98 0.53
N GLY A 789 -2.67 -2.50 -0.01
CA GLY A 789 -2.68 -3.41 -1.15
C GLY A 789 -2.15 -2.72 -2.40
N ARG A 790 -2.59 -1.49 -2.62
CA ARG A 790 -2.08 -0.66 -3.72
C ARG A 790 -0.60 -0.33 -3.54
N ALA A 791 -0.15 -0.04 -2.32
CA ALA A 791 1.27 0.15 -2.02
C ALA A 791 2.09 -1.13 -2.31
N LYS A 792 1.57 -2.32 -1.97
CA LYS A 792 2.18 -3.62 -2.29
C LYS A 792 2.35 -3.82 -3.79
N GLU A 793 1.29 -3.55 -4.57
CA GLU A 793 1.36 -3.63 -6.04
C GLU A 793 2.43 -2.74 -6.65
N LEU A 794 2.71 -1.61 -6.00
CA LEU A 794 3.70 -0.62 -6.41
C LEU A 794 5.10 -0.85 -5.81
N GLY A 795 5.32 -2.01 -5.19
CA GLY A 795 6.64 -2.47 -4.74
C GLY A 795 7.00 -2.09 -3.31
N TYR A 796 6.07 -1.57 -2.51
CA TYR A 796 6.29 -1.39 -1.08
C TYR A 796 6.00 -2.69 -0.33
N ARG A 797 6.74 -2.96 0.76
CA ARG A 797 6.52 -4.14 1.59
C ARG A 797 5.47 -3.82 2.65
N THR A 798 4.24 -4.30 2.47
CA THR A 798 3.10 -4.06 3.37
C THR A 798 2.41 -5.35 3.79
N ASP A 799 3.04 -6.51 3.55
CA ASP A 799 2.47 -7.85 3.74
C ASP A 799 1.94 -8.05 5.16
N THR A 800 2.75 -7.74 6.18
CA THR A 800 2.36 -7.89 7.59
C THR A 800 1.20 -6.97 7.96
N LEU A 801 1.17 -5.75 7.43
CA LEU A 801 0.05 -4.81 7.64
C LEU A 801 -1.23 -5.27 6.94
N LEU A 802 -1.12 -5.85 5.74
CA LEU A 802 -2.25 -6.42 5.00
C LEU A 802 -2.81 -7.66 5.69
N GLU A 803 -1.95 -8.54 6.17
CA GLU A 803 -2.36 -9.71 6.95
C GLU A 803 -3.13 -9.27 8.19
N PHE A 804 -2.61 -8.29 8.93
CA PHE A 804 -3.26 -7.73 10.10
C PHE A 804 -4.60 -7.07 9.78
N SER A 805 -4.60 -6.07 8.91
CA SER A 805 -5.78 -5.26 8.58
C SER A 805 -6.82 -6.03 7.77
N GLY A 806 -6.45 -7.13 7.13
CA GLY A 806 -7.34 -8.03 6.38
C GLY A 806 -8.07 -9.06 7.24
N LYS A 807 -7.69 -9.27 8.51
CA LYS A 807 -8.35 -10.24 9.41
C LYS A 807 -9.88 -10.06 9.49
N PRO A 808 -10.46 -8.85 9.57
CA PRO A 808 -11.91 -8.67 9.56
C PRO A 808 -12.62 -9.22 8.32
N LEU A 809 -11.93 -9.30 7.18
CA LEU A 809 -12.47 -9.87 5.96
C LEU A 809 -12.19 -11.38 5.86
N LEU A 810 -11.05 -11.84 6.35
CA LEU A 810 -10.56 -13.21 6.16
C LEU A 810 -11.05 -14.19 7.22
N THR A 811 -10.90 -13.84 8.50
CA THR A 811 -11.15 -14.77 9.61
C THR A 811 -12.59 -15.29 9.71
N PRO A 812 -13.65 -14.53 9.36
CA PRO A 812 -15.00 -15.06 9.34
C PRO A 812 -15.17 -16.32 8.46
N PHE A 813 -14.40 -16.44 7.38
CA PHE A 813 -14.46 -17.57 6.45
C PHE A 813 -13.67 -18.80 6.91
N GLY A 814 -12.92 -18.68 8.01
CA GLY A 814 -12.24 -19.78 8.68
C GLY A 814 -12.95 -20.29 9.93
N THR A 815 -14.08 -19.68 10.32
CA THR A 815 -14.77 -19.98 11.57
C THR A 815 -16.15 -20.56 11.26
N PRO A 816 -16.46 -21.81 11.67
CA PRO A 816 -17.79 -22.38 11.49
C PRO A 816 -18.88 -21.49 12.08
N ASP A 817 -20.04 -21.48 11.43
CA ASP A 817 -21.27 -20.83 11.92
C ASP A 817 -21.25 -19.29 12.04
N LEU A 818 -20.21 -18.59 11.54
CA LEU A 818 -20.23 -17.13 11.44
C LEU A 818 -20.94 -16.63 10.15
N PRO A 819 -21.83 -15.63 10.24
CA PRO A 819 -22.51 -15.06 9.08
C PRO A 819 -21.55 -14.23 8.22
N TYR A 820 -21.20 -14.74 7.04
CA TYR A 820 -20.25 -14.10 6.10
C TYR A 820 -20.65 -12.68 5.66
N ALA A 821 -21.95 -12.37 5.65
CA ALA A 821 -22.44 -11.06 5.23
C ALA A 821 -21.94 -9.91 6.13
N MET A 822 -21.52 -10.19 7.37
CA MET A 822 -21.04 -9.17 8.33
C MET A 822 -19.76 -8.45 7.90
N ILE A 823 -19.01 -8.95 6.91
CA ILE A 823 -17.92 -8.17 6.31
C ILE A 823 -18.41 -6.85 5.67
N ASN A 824 -19.73 -6.70 5.51
CA ASN A 824 -20.39 -5.52 4.95
C ASN A 824 -21.17 -4.71 6.01
N ALA A 825 -20.95 -5.00 7.30
CA ALA A 825 -21.63 -4.29 8.38
C ALA A 825 -21.30 -2.79 8.37
N LEU A 826 -22.27 -1.97 8.75
CA LEU A 826 -22.07 -0.53 8.94
C LEU A 826 -21.21 -0.26 10.18
N ALA A 827 -21.45 -1.02 11.25
CA ALA A 827 -20.80 -0.87 12.54
C ALA A 827 -20.37 -2.25 13.06
N MET A 828 -19.16 -2.32 13.61
CA MET A 828 -18.55 -3.55 14.14
C MET A 828 -18.07 -3.30 15.57
N PRO A 829 -18.53 -4.09 16.56
CA PRO A 829 -18.05 -4.00 17.93
C PRO A 829 -16.53 -4.16 18.01
N THR A 830 -15.89 -3.30 18.82
CA THR A 830 -14.43 -3.29 19.02
C THR A 830 -14.07 -3.52 20.49
N LEU A 831 -14.64 -2.69 21.37
CA LEU A 831 -14.40 -2.76 22.82
C LEU A 831 -15.66 -3.10 23.60
N ASN A 832 -15.47 -3.85 24.68
CA ASN A 832 -16.51 -4.11 25.67
C ASN A 832 -16.64 -2.97 26.69
N ASN A 833 -17.64 -3.06 27.57
CA ASN A 833 -17.91 -2.05 28.62
C ASN A 833 -16.83 -1.90 29.70
N ASN A 834 -15.83 -2.78 29.71
CA ASN A 834 -14.64 -2.66 30.55
C ASN A 834 -13.44 -2.08 29.78
N ASP A 835 -13.67 -1.48 28.60
CA ASP A 835 -12.63 -0.92 27.74
C ASP A 835 -11.57 -1.96 27.29
N ASN A 836 -11.96 -3.23 27.20
CA ASN A 836 -11.10 -4.28 26.64
C ASN A 836 -11.52 -4.63 25.22
N TRP A 837 -10.54 -4.91 24.36
CA TRP A 837 -10.77 -5.50 23.04
C TRP A 837 -11.56 -6.81 23.16
N PHE A 838 -12.52 -7.01 22.27
CA PHE A 838 -13.00 -8.37 21.99
C PHE A 838 -11.84 -9.20 21.44
N THR A 839 -11.75 -10.46 21.87
CA THR A 839 -10.56 -11.29 21.62
C THR A 839 -10.75 -12.30 20.50
N SER A 840 -11.98 -12.48 20.03
CA SER A 840 -12.30 -13.33 18.87
C SER A 840 -13.47 -12.77 18.06
N TRP A 841 -13.56 -13.20 16.79
CA TRP A 841 -14.70 -12.86 15.95
C TRP A 841 -15.99 -13.52 16.45
N VAL A 842 -15.92 -14.70 17.07
CA VAL A 842 -17.11 -15.32 17.69
C VAL A 842 -17.69 -14.41 18.79
N GLU A 843 -16.84 -13.82 19.63
CA GLU A 843 -17.28 -12.87 20.66
C GLU A 843 -17.92 -11.61 20.07
N ILE A 844 -17.29 -11.03 19.04
CA ILE A 844 -17.83 -9.85 18.35
C ILE A 844 -19.20 -10.15 17.77
N TYR A 845 -19.32 -11.26 17.03
CA TYR A 845 -20.53 -11.60 16.32
C TYR A 845 -21.68 -11.96 17.25
N ALA A 846 -21.38 -12.53 18.42
CA ALA A 846 -22.35 -12.79 19.47
C ALA A 846 -22.98 -11.50 20.06
N GLN A 847 -22.42 -10.32 19.77
CA GLN A 847 -23.00 -9.05 20.20
C GLN A 847 -24.04 -8.51 19.23
N PHE A 848 -24.10 -8.97 17.97
CA PHE A 848 -25.09 -8.46 17.02
C PHE A 848 -26.49 -8.99 17.32
N THR A 849 -27.50 -8.17 17.04
CA THR A 849 -28.89 -8.63 17.11
C THR A 849 -29.20 -9.54 15.90
N PRO A 850 -30.08 -10.55 16.05
CA PRO A 850 -30.52 -11.37 14.92
C PRO A 850 -31.14 -10.56 13.78
N ASP A 851 -31.89 -9.49 14.12
CA ASP A 851 -32.50 -8.58 13.15
C ASP A 851 -31.45 -7.84 12.32
N TYR A 852 -30.35 -7.42 12.95
CA TYR A 852 -29.25 -6.75 12.24
C TYR A 852 -28.50 -7.71 11.32
N ILE A 853 -28.29 -8.96 11.74
CA ILE A 853 -27.72 -10.00 10.90
C ILE A 853 -28.57 -10.18 9.63
N THR A 854 -29.86 -10.41 9.81
CA THR A 854 -30.83 -10.56 8.72
C THR A 854 -30.85 -9.33 7.81
N LYS A 855 -30.76 -8.12 8.39
CA LYS A 855 -30.72 -6.86 7.65
C LYS A 855 -29.51 -6.77 6.73
N ILE A 856 -28.32 -7.15 7.20
CA ILE A 856 -27.09 -7.09 6.39
C ILE A 856 -27.11 -8.17 5.30
N GLU A 857 -27.59 -9.38 5.60
CA GLU A 857 -27.75 -10.44 4.59
C GLU A 857 -28.67 -10.00 3.46
N ASN A 858 -29.83 -9.43 3.81
CA ASN A 858 -30.76 -8.85 2.83
C ASN A 858 -30.14 -7.67 2.08
N PHE A 859 -29.31 -6.86 2.75
CA PHE A 859 -28.60 -5.76 2.11
C PHE A 859 -27.64 -6.29 1.04
N VAL A 860 -26.82 -7.29 1.32
CA VAL A 860 -25.88 -7.88 0.34
C VAL A 860 -26.62 -8.38 -0.90
N ILE A 861 -27.76 -9.06 -0.73
CA ILE A 861 -28.55 -9.60 -1.85
C ILE A 861 -29.10 -8.47 -2.73
N ASN A 862 -29.68 -7.44 -2.12
CA ASN A 862 -30.45 -6.43 -2.84
C ASN A 862 -29.66 -5.18 -3.24
N ASP A 863 -28.48 -4.96 -2.66
CA ASP A 863 -27.69 -3.74 -2.84
C ASP A 863 -27.37 -3.46 -4.32
N GLN A 864 -27.60 -2.22 -4.73
CA GLN A 864 -27.33 -1.68 -6.06
C GLN A 864 -26.41 -0.46 -5.99
N ASP A 865 -25.79 -0.17 -4.84
CA ASP A 865 -24.87 0.95 -4.70
C ASP A 865 -23.45 0.55 -5.13
N ALA A 866 -23.17 0.67 -6.42
CA ALA A 866 -21.81 0.52 -6.95
C ALA A 866 -20.92 1.76 -6.73
N GLU A 867 -21.46 2.84 -6.16
CA GLU A 867 -20.75 4.09 -5.93
C GLU A 867 -20.04 4.07 -4.57
N HIS A 868 -20.74 3.75 -3.47
CA HIS A 868 -20.18 3.60 -2.11
C HIS A 868 -20.79 2.45 -1.29
N GLY A 869 -21.45 1.48 -1.93
CA GLY A 869 -22.00 0.34 -1.23
C GLY A 869 -20.90 -0.44 -0.49
N TYR A 870 -21.17 -0.81 0.76
CA TYR A 870 -20.22 -1.57 1.58
C TYR A 870 -19.80 -2.89 0.92
N PRO A 871 -20.69 -3.65 0.25
CA PRO A 871 -20.30 -4.81 -0.56
C PRO A 871 -19.25 -4.49 -1.62
N ALA A 872 -19.40 -3.38 -2.35
CA ALA A 872 -18.45 -2.98 -3.39
C ALA A 872 -17.08 -2.63 -2.80
N ILE A 873 -17.06 -1.92 -1.66
CA ILE A 873 -15.82 -1.56 -0.94
C ILE A 873 -15.12 -2.81 -0.38
N SER A 874 -15.88 -3.74 0.20
CA SER A 874 -15.35 -5.02 0.72
C SER A 874 -14.78 -5.88 -0.39
N MET A 875 -15.43 -5.93 -1.56
CA MET A 875 -14.90 -6.60 -2.76
C MET A 875 -13.55 -5.99 -3.18
N ALA A 876 -13.48 -4.67 -3.26
CA ALA A 876 -12.24 -3.97 -3.61
C ALA A 876 -11.10 -4.27 -2.62
N ALA A 877 -11.37 -4.25 -1.30
CA ALA A 877 -10.38 -4.61 -0.29
C ALA A 877 -9.94 -6.08 -0.37
N ALA A 878 -10.88 -7.01 -0.51
CA ALA A 878 -10.60 -8.44 -0.63
C ALA A 878 -9.78 -8.78 -1.89
N SER A 879 -9.87 -7.97 -2.95
CA SER A 879 -9.05 -8.16 -4.16
C SER A 879 -7.54 -8.10 -3.87
N TYR A 880 -7.12 -7.37 -2.84
CA TYR A 880 -5.73 -7.21 -2.41
C TYR A 880 -5.26 -8.28 -1.41
N LEU A 881 -6.15 -9.14 -0.93
CA LEU A 881 -5.86 -10.14 0.10
C LEU A 881 -5.54 -11.53 -0.46
N LYS A 882 -5.31 -11.64 -1.77
CA LYS A 882 -4.94 -12.92 -2.37
C LYS A 882 -3.61 -13.43 -1.84
N GLY A 883 -3.59 -14.71 -1.47
CA GLY A 883 -2.43 -15.38 -0.88
C GLY A 883 -2.49 -15.48 0.65
N TYR A 884 -3.43 -14.80 1.33
CA TYR A 884 -3.66 -14.98 2.75
C TYR A 884 -4.67 -16.11 3.03
N THR A 885 -4.56 -16.74 4.20
CA THR A 885 -5.45 -17.81 4.67
C THR A 885 -6.92 -17.38 4.61
N HIS A 886 -7.79 -18.27 4.13
CA HIS A 886 -9.23 -18.07 3.92
C HIS A 886 -9.64 -17.10 2.80
N HIS A 887 -8.67 -16.58 2.02
CA HIS A 887 -8.98 -15.70 0.89
C HIS A 887 -9.83 -16.40 -0.19
N SER A 888 -9.57 -17.69 -0.46
CA SER A 888 -10.30 -18.41 -1.51
C SER A 888 -11.79 -18.53 -1.19
N GLU A 889 -12.13 -18.76 0.07
CA GLU A 889 -13.50 -18.85 0.59
C GLU A 889 -14.18 -17.48 0.53
N LEU A 890 -13.50 -16.43 1.01
CA LEU A 890 -13.95 -15.05 0.92
C LEU A 890 -14.23 -14.63 -0.53
N TRP A 891 -13.29 -14.90 -1.44
CA TRP A 891 -13.40 -14.49 -2.83
C TRP A 891 -14.53 -15.23 -3.55
N ARG A 892 -14.72 -16.54 -3.31
CA ARG A 892 -15.89 -17.28 -3.84
C ARG A 892 -17.21 -16.69 -3.36
N TYR A 893 -17.29 -16.24 -2.11
CA TYR A 893 -18.48 -15.57 -1.59
C TYR A 893 -18.73 -14.24 -2.30
N ILE A 894 -17.67 -13.44 -2.49
CA ILE A 894 -17.74 -12.18 -3.23
C ILE A 894 -18.17 -12.39 -4.68
N GLU A 895 -17.57 -13.36 -5.39
CA GLU A 895 -17.90 -13.66 -6.78
C GLU A 895 -19.38 -13.98 -6.97
N ARG A 896 -19.94 -14.81 -6.07
CA ARG A 896 -21.34 -15.23 -6.14
C ARG A 896 -22.31 -14.11 -5.82
N ASN A 897 -22.03 -13.33 -4.78
CA ASN A 897 -23.02 -12.42 -4.17
C ASN A 897 -22.82 -10.94 -4.52
N ILE A 898 -21.63 -10.55 -4.94
CA ILE A 898 -21.25 -9.14 -5.12
C ILE A 898 -20.74 -8.91 -6.54
N ALA A 899 -19.60 -9.52 -6.90
CA ALA A 899 -18.94 -9.23 -8.17
C ALA A 899 -19.81 -9.57 -9.38
N SER A 900 -20.65 -10.61 -9.30
CA SER A 900 -21.56 -11.02 -10.39
C SER A 900 -22.60 -9.96 -10.78
N LYS A 901 -22.84 -8.93 -9.96
CA LYS A 901 -23.89 -7.94 -10.20
C LYS A 901 -23.64 -7.10 -11.45
N THR A 902 -24.71 -6.85 -12.21
CA THR A 902 -24.68 -6.08 -13.47
C THR A 902 -24.55 -4.58 -13.25
N ILE A 903 -24.77 -4.09 -12.03
CA ILE A 903 -24.58 -2.66 -11.69
C ILE A 903 -23.16 -2.17 -11.97
N PHE A 904 -22.16 -3.06 -11.90
CA PHE A 904 -20.77 -2.74 -12.25
C PHE A 904 -20.56 -2.44 -13.75
N ASN A 905 -21.50 -2.79 -14.63
CA ASN A 905 -21.51 -2.36 -16.03
C ASN A 905 -22.01 -0.90 -16.19
N HIS A 906 -22.59 -0.31 -15.15
CA HIS A 906 -22.97 1.10 -15.10
C HIS A 906 -21.95 1.93 -14.33
N ASN A 907 -21.36 1.36 -13.27
CA ASN A 907 -20.33 2.00 -12.47
C ASN A 907 -19.29 0.98 -11.97
N PRO A 908 -18.17 0.80 -12.69
CA PRO A 908 -17.14 -0.17 -12.32
C PRO A 908 -16.12 0.37 -11.29
N LYS A 909 -16.43 1.47 -10.59
CA LYS A 909 -15.50 2.16 -9.67
C LYS A 909 -14.77 1.24 -8.69
N TRP A 910 -15.48 0.28 -8.12
CA TRP A 910 -14.94 -0.67 -7.15
C TRP A 910 -14.78 -2.08 -7.71
N ALA A 911 -14.97 -2.28 -9.03
CA ALA A 911 -14.83 -3.57 -9.70
C ALA A 911 -13.34 -3.96 -9.82
N LEU A 912 -12.68 -4.20 -8.69
CA LEU A 912 -11.30 -4.68 -8.61
C LEU A 912 -11.29 -6.20 -8.42
N VAL A 913 -10.35 -6.87 -9.08
CA VAL A 913 -10.19 -8.33 -9.00
C VAL A 913 -8.77 -8.69 -8.55
N PRO A 914 -8.58 -9.82 -7.85
CA PRO A 914 -7.26 -10.27 -7.44
C PRO A 914 -6.29 -10.37 -8.62
N ARG A 915 -5.05 -9.92 -8.41
CA ARG A 915 -4.01 -10.17 -9.40
C ARG A 915 -3.68 -11.66 -9.45
N VAL A 916 -3.69 -12.22 -10.64
CA VAL A 916 -3.05 -13.51 -10.92
C VAL A 916 -1.65 -13.13 -11.37
N GLU A 917 -0.64 -13.35 -10.52
CA GLU A 917 0.74 -13.18 -10.97
C GLU A 917 0.98 -14.20 -12.11
N PRO A 918 1.58 -13.79 -13.23
CA PRO A 918 1.84 -14.65 -14.39
C PRO A 918 2.74 -15.85 -14.06
#